data_AF-A0A7X7J1X8-F1
#
_entry.id   AF-A0A7X7J1X8-F1
#
_cell.length_a   1.000
_cell.length_b   1.000
_cell.length_c   1.000
_cell.angle_alpha   90.00
_cell.angle_beta   90.00
_cell.angle_gamma   90.00
#
_symmetry.space_group_name_H-M   'P 1'
#
loop_
_entity.id
_entity.type
_entity.pdbx_description
1 polymer ?
#
loop_
_entity_poly.entity_id
_entity_poly.type
_entity_poly.pdbx_seq_one_letter_code
_entity_poly.pdbx_strand_id
1 'polypeptide(L)'
;MTIHAYIGEKASRTHENRMFQEFLEGLAPRWAESEDWIYVVANALWGGAEIDLVCILPDMVVVADFKSHEGRLTGAENGRWRAGGSEVKGGNHANPFVQLRNNKFSVMSWLQDHALLPGQNLGHISAMVIFGGPVEDQLDLSGKVRTWFHVTDLGDSAKQLDMLASPSLRVSRGQADRIIAELGVTPHRWSGATIHDLSEAQPAGQSLATLTELQHRCLQQILDALKNPEVRSISVTGMTHTGKTLLMKHLAAALHAQDLPRRALYPNSRLASRVRDTQAGHLECDSIYRHLYFRDGRAMKDALPDQSKKSKAKHVPLLVNDDPDNIVYLVDDAHLLGNGYFQTVDGKLFGSGYLVNDFFRYADLGGTKRKVVFFGDPYQLPRMSTDESLLFGRYQGQHGLVHMTLELDQVYDAGDGGARLANAIRLVEAIRTDRYGSLELQEDEHFRIIDRKQAAEELEHEFRHAPFSVWALFFKNDQVRTFTEWIRRRLLGNASTDPVVEGELLEVFHSFRWESALETNALLYRGRRVQVGDLSPVAQVEQPLKGRQNPVTFSLVPRLRLAGPGLAPEDCQVDNLLVDYLAREDGILPADVVLAAQVWFQTERKRRYDHDISDAPPEESPEEAPEDAQTAIQGVSLMHYGYAATVHHAQGMRQPWCYVDGSHQARSQSAGYFRWLYTALTVAGTGVVLFNFRPVHAFSGMVWKANAAKATSAIKVGYGWSLQQRPLTAAEENLDCPAGLVDSPNPALSAAAWLKIAALAKPLGWTVVSISSSRYLEKLTLEGVDGQVVLSISYDGAMRVTSMRLSDTGYWPLLAQLAQGCVHDEEATPGALELRTALKERLGQRGWHLVSARESSWRLQVVAARQADELIELHINFDKAGRASTVSVLNHSPGLDPELLKEVLE
;
A
#
# COMPACT_ATOMS: atom_id res chain seq x y z
N MET A 1 21.77 -1.67 -11.47
CA MET A 1 22.11 -0.23 -11.32
C MET A 1 23.24 0.11 -12.27
N THR A 2 23.14 1.29 -12.86
CA THR A 2 23.98 1.83 -13.94
C THR A 2 24.85 2.98 -13.43
N ILE A 3 24.36 3.73 -12.44
CA ILE A 3 25.13 4.70 -11.67
C ILE A 3 25.54 4.05 -10.34
N HIS A 4 26.84 3.95 -10.11
CA HIS A 4 27.43 3.37 -8.90
C HIS A 4 28.13 4.47 -8.10
N ALA A 5 27.51 4.96 -7.03
CA ALA A 5 28.06 6.03 -6.20
C ALA A 5 28.77 5.47 -4.95
N TYR A 6 29.92 6.04 -4.61
CA TYR A 6 30.73 5.66 -3.45
C TYR A 6 31.28 6.91 -2.75
N ILE A 7 31.47 6.84 -1.44
CA ILE A 7 32.10 7.89 -0.62
C ILE A 7 33.25 7.29 0.20
N GLY A 8 34.37 8.01 0.30
CA GLY A 8 35.46 7.72 1.23
C GLY A 8 35.13 8.18 2.65
N GLU A 9 35.35 9.46 2.96
CA GLU A 9 34.94 10.10 4.21
C GLU A 9 33.85 11.16 3.95
N LYS A 10 32.87 11.32 4.85
CA LYS A 10 31.80 12.31 4.64
C LYS A 10 32.39 13.73 4.72
N ALA A 11 32.29 14.51 3.65
CA ALA A 11 32.83 15.87 3.63
C ALA A 11 32.25 16.72 4.77
N SER A 12 33.13 17.47 5.44
CA SER A 12 32.79 18.34 6.57
C SER A 12 31.96 19.58 6.16
N ARG A 13 31.79 19.84 4.86
CA ARG A 13 31.16 21.04 4.32
C ARG A 13 29.80 20.72 3.67
N THR A 14 28.74 21.30 4.25
CA THR A 14 27.34 21.10 3.83
C THR A 14 27.05 21.45 2.36
N HIS A 15 27.77 22.41 1.77
CA HIS A 15 27.56 22.84 0.39
C HIS A 15 28.14 21.86 -0.64
N GLU A 16 29.27 21.22 -0.36
CA GLU A 16 29.88 20.21 -1.25
C GLU A 16 29.01 18.93 -1.28
N ASN A 17 28.46 18.51 -0.14
CA ASN A 17 27.51 17.39 -0.08
C ASN A 17 26.21 17.65 -0.87
N ARG A 18 25.70 18.89 -0.82
CA ARG A 18 24.52 19.30 -1.61
C ARG A 18 24.80 19.27 -3.10
N MET A 19 25.93 19.83 -3.53
CA MET A 19 26.33 19.82 -4.94
C MET A 19 26.58 18.41 -5.46
N PHE A 20 27.12 17.52 -4.62
CA PHE A 20 27.28 16.11 -4.96
C PHE A 20 25.93 15.40 -5.17
N GLN A 21 24.94 15.65 -4.31
CA GLN A 21 23.60 15.08 -4.48
C GLN A 21 22.93 15.61 -5.76
N GLU A 22 22.96 16.94 -5.99
CA GLU A 22 22.41 17.55 -7.20
C GLU A 22 23.11 17.03 -8.48
N PHE A 23 24.42 16.78 -8.41
CA PHE A 23 25.17 16.16 -9.49
C PHE A 23 24.68 14.73 -9.79
N LEU A 24 24.50 13.89 -8.76
CA LEU A 24 23.99 12.53 -8.95
C LEU A 24 22.56 12.54 -9.53
N GLU A 25 21.67 13.39 -9.02
CA GLU A 25 20.32 13.60 -9.55
C GLU A 25 20.34 14.03 -11.01
N GLY A 26 21.29 14.89 -11.41
CA GLY A 26 21.51 15.29 -12.79
C GLY A 26 21.97 14.17 -13.73
N LEU A 27 22.58 13.10 -13.21
CA LEU A 27 22.97 11.92 -14.02
C LEU A 27 21.79 10.98 -14.30
N ALA A 28 20.78 10.95 -13.43
CA ALA A 28 19.67 9.99 -13.51
C ALA A 28 18.95 9.98 -14.87
N PRO A 29 18.59 11.13 -15.49
CA PRO A 29 17.89 11.13 -16.77
C PRO A 29 18.62 10.43 -17.93
N ARG A 30 19.96 10.36 -17.90
CA ARG A 30 20.77 9.74 -18.96
C ARG A 30 21.23 8.33 -18.63
N TRP A 31 21.56 8.05 -17.36
CA TRP A 31 22.14 6.77 -16.98
C TRP A 31 21.18 5.81 -16.27
N ALA A 32 20.07 6.24 -15.66
CA ALA A 32 19.23 5.37 -14.82
C ALA A 32 18.66 4.13 -15.56
N GLU A 33 18.32 4.27 -16.84
CA GLU A 33 17.75 3.19 -17.69
C GLU A 33 18.70 2.76 -18.84
N SER A 34 19.96 3.23 -18.84
CA SER A 34 20.93 2.99 -19.92
C SER A 34 21.73 1.69 -19.71
N GLU A 35 22.23 1.06 -20.77
CA GLU A 35 23.22 -0.03 -20.64
C GLU A 35 24.63 0.47 -20.27
N ASP A 36 24.93 1.74 -20.57
CA ASP A 36 26.16 2.41 -20.13
C ASP A 36 26.18 2.58 -18.61
N TRP A 37 27.35 2.38 -18.01
CA TRP A 37 27.58 2.51 -16.57
C TRP A 37 28.50 3.68 -16.24
N ILE A 38 28.37 4.21 -15.03
CA ILE A 38 29.25 5.23 -14.46
C ILE A 38 29.49 4.93 -12.98
N TYR A 39 30.76 4.93 -12.56
CA TYR A 39 31.14 4.88 -11.16
C TYR A 39 31.53 6.28 -10.71
N VAL A 40 30.93 6.74 -9.62
CA VAL A 40 31.13 8.08 -9.06
C VAL A 40 31.70 7.90 -7.66
N VAL A 41 32.93 8.32 -7.45
CA VAL A 41 33.64 8.19 -6.18
C VAL A 41 33.88 9.59 -5.62
N ALA A 42 33.23 9.92 -4.51
CA ALA A 42 33.36 11.22 -3.86
C ALA A 42 34.17 11.16 -2.56
N ASN A 43 34.84 12.26 -2.23
CA ASN A 43 35.57 12.47 -0.98
C ASN A 43 36.45 11.27 -0.59
N ALA A 44 37.28 10.82 -1.52
CA ALA A 44 38.13 9.64 -1.35
C ALA A 44 39.60 10.01 -1.40
N LEU A 45 40.43 9.22 -0.70
CA LEU A 45 41.88 9.36 -0.70
C LEU A 45 42.49 8.61 -1.89
N TRP A 46 43.13 9.35 -2.79
CA TRP A 46 43.86 8.81 -3.94
C TRP A 46 45.34 9.15 -3.80
N GLY A 47 46.16 8.15 -3.46
CA GLY A 47 47.61 8.34 -3.30
C GLY A 47 47.98 9.38 -2.23
N GLY A 48 47.17 9.50 -1.17
CA GLY A 48 47.37 10.46 -0.08
C GLY A 48 46.78 11.86 -0.33
N ALA A 49 46.15 12.11 -1.48
CA ALA A 49 45.39 13.32 -1.75
C ALA A 49 43.88 13.08 -1.59
N GLU A 50 43.20 13.93 -0.85
CA GLU A 50 41.74 13.92 -0.75
C GLU A 50 41.16 14.57 -2.01
N ILE A 51 40.28 13.85 -2.71
CA ILE A 51 39.69 14.28 -3.97
C ILE A 51 38.17 14.28 -3.85
N ASP A 52 37.58 15.43 -4.15
CA ASP A 52 36.14 15.70 -4.07
C ASP A 52 35.32 14.73 -4.94
N LEU A 53 35.72 14.52 -6.20
CA LEU A 53 34.99 13.68 -7.13
C LEU A 53 35.90 13.00 -8.16
N VAL A 54 35.68 11.70 -8.40
CA VAL A 54 36.23 10.96 -9.53
C VAL A 54 35.11 10.20 -10.22
N CYS A 55 34.90 10.44 -11.51
CA CYS A 55 33.96 9.70 -12.34
C CYS A 55 34.72 8.73 -13.25
N ILE A 56 34.31 7.47 -13.26
CA ILE A 56 34.88 6.39 -14.09
C ILE A 56 33.80 5.90 -15.03
N LEU A 57 34.05 6.05 -16.32
CA LEU A 57 33.21 5.63 -17.44
C LEU A 57 33.94 4.58 -18.29
N PRO A 58 33.26 3.85 -19.19
CA PRO A 58 33.89 2.82 -20.03
C PRO A 58 35.08 3.33 -20.85
N ASP A 59 35.11 4.62 -21.17
CA ASP A 59 36.06 5.24 -22.08
C ASP A 59 36.69 6.53 -21.54
N MET A 60 36.54 6.80 -20.25
CA MET A 60 37.10 7.99 -19.64
C MET A 60 37.19 7.85 -18.12
N VAL A 61 38.18 8.53 -17.53
CA VAL A 61 38.23 8.83 -16.10
C VAL A 61 38.34 10.35 -15.95
N VAL A 62 37.49 10.94 -15.13
CA VAL A 62 37.43 12.39 -14.89
C VAL A 62 37.62 12.67 -13.42
N VAL A 63 38.55 13.55 -13.10
CA VAL A 63 38.74 14.09 -11.76
C VAL A 63 38.05 15.44 -11.66
N ALA A 64 37.18 15.63 -10.68
CA ALA A 64 36.35 16.81 -10.58
C ALA A 64 36.35 17.43 -9.18
N ASP A 65 35.98 18.71 -9.16
CA ASP A 65 35.98 19.57 -7.98
C ASP A 65 34.77 20.51 -8.04
N PHE A 66 34.08 20.68 -6.91
CA PHE A 66 32.86 21.46 -6.82
C PHE A 66 33.15 22.90 -6.38
N LYS A 67 32.44 23.88 -6.98
CA LYS A 67 32.56 25.30 -6.61
C LYS A 67 31.18 25.96 -6.55
N SER A 68 30.84 26.56 -5.41
CA SER A 68 29.55 27.24 -5.18
C SER A 68 29.41 28.64 -5.84
N HIS A 69 30.13 28.91 -6.92
CA HIS A 69 30.13 30.21 -7.60
C HIS A 69 29.29 30.16 -8.88
N GLU A 70 28.89 31.32 -9.38
CA GLU A 70 28.11 31.48 -10.62
C GLU A 70 28.50 32.76 -11.37
N GLY A 71 28.09 32.87 -12.63
CA GLY A 71 28.31 34.03 -13.48
C GLY A 71 29.58 33.96 -14.34
N ARG A 72 30.03 35.12 -14.83
CA ARG A 72 31.13 35.24 -15.80
C ARG A 72 32.47 34.83 -15.17
N LEU A 73 33.10 33.79 -15.71
CA LEU A 73 34.35 33.22 -15.22
C LEU A 73 35.55 33.76 -16.00
N THR A 74 36.49 34.41 -15.31
CA THR A 74 37.70 35.01 -15.89
C THR A 74 38.94 34.65 -15.09
N GLY A 75 40.08 34.50 -15.75
CA GLY A 75 41.32 34.03 -15.13
C GLY A 75 42.25 33.39 -16.15
N ALA A 76 43.43 32.98 -15.70
CA ALA A 76 44.44 32.29 -16.50
C ALA A 76 45.04 31.10 -15.72
N GLU A 77 45.80 30.23 -16.38
CA GLU A 77 46.36 28.99 -15.80
C GLU A 77 47.11 29.23 -14.47
N ASN A 78 47.95 30.25 -14.41
CA ASN A 78 48.75 30.59 -13.21
C ASN A 78 48.26 31.86 -12.49
N GLY A 79 47.05 32.34 -12.82
CA GLY A 79 46.44 33.55 -12.27
C GLY A 79 45.26 33.25 -11.35
N ARG A 80 44.80 34.25 -10.58
CA ARG A 80 43.59 34.15 -9.75
C ARG A 80 42.36 34.08 -10.65
N TRP A 81 41.43 33.20 -10.33
CA TRP A 81 40.16 33.11 -11.03
C TRP A 81 39.10 33.95 -10.34
N ARG A 82 38.16 34.49 -11.12
CA ARG A 82 37.01 35.23 -10.63
C ARG A 82 35.73 34.79 -11.33
N ALA A 83 34.67 34.56 -10.55
CA ALA A 83 33.32 34.29 -11.02
C ALA A 83 32.36 35.30 -10.38
N GLY A 84 31.60 36.03 -11.19
CA GLY A 84 30.65 37.03 -10.68
C GLY A 84 31.29 38.16 -9.85
N GLY A 85 32.59 38.41 -10.02
CA GLY A 85 33.38 39.38 -9.24
C GLY A 85 34.10 38.81 -8.00
N SER A 86 33.70 37.62 -7.54
CA SER A 86 34.28 36.90 -6.39
C SER A 86 35.47 36.03 -6.80
N GLU A 87 36.48 35.92 -5.93
CA GLU A 87 37.68 35.10 -6.19
C GLU A 87 37.38 33.60 -6.01
N VAL A 88 37.67 32.79 -7.03
CA VAL A 88 37.49 31.33 -7.01
C VAL A 88 38.83 30.65 -6.70
N LYS A 89 38.93 30.04 -5.52
CA LYS A 89 40.15 29.34 -5.05
C LYS A 89 40.03 27.83 -5.21
N GLY A 90 41.17 27.16 -5.38
CA GLY A 90 41.27 25.70 -5.39
C GLY A 90 41.89 25.17 -4.10
N GLY A 91 41.13 25.18 -3.00
CA GLY A 91 41.66 24.82 -1.67
C GLY A 91 42.84 25.71 -1.27
N ASN A 92 44.01 25.09 -1.04
CA ASN A 92 45.28 25.79 -0.75
C ASN A 92 46.00 26.34 -2.00
N HIS A 93 45.44 26.15 -3.19
CA HIS A 93 46.01 26.61 -4.46
C HIS A 93 45.37 27.91 -4.97
N ALA A 94 46.08 28.57 -5.87
CA ALA A 94 45.69 29.87 -6.43
C ALA A 94 44.38 29.85 -7.22
N ASN A 95 44.04 28.71 -7.84
CA ASN A 95 42.80 28.52 -8.59
C ASN A 95 42.45 27.00 -8.68
N PRO A 96 41.21 26.65 -9.08
CA PRO A 96 40.79 25.26 -9.24
C PRO A 96 41.58 24.46 -10.30
N PHE A 97 42.08 25.12 -11.35
CA PHE A 97 42.90 24.45 -12.37
C PHE A 97 44.18 23.84 -11.80
N VAL A 98 44.91 24.57 -10.96
CA VAL A 98 46.13 24.07 -10.31
C VAL A 98 45.82 22.90 -9.38
N GLN A 99 44.74 22.98 -8.61
CA GLN A 99 44.29 21.89 -7.73
C GLN A 99 43.96 20.63 -8.54
N LEU A 100 43.08 20.75 -9.53
CA LEU A 100 42.64 19.62 -10.34
C LEU A 100 43.76 19.01 -11.18
N ARG A 101 44.73 19.81 -11.64
CA ARG A 101 45.94 19.29 -12.29
C ARG A 101 46.71 18.37 -11.34
N ASN A 102 46.88 18.77 -10.08
CA ASN A 102 47.58 17.96 -9.08
C ASN A 102 46.76 16.71 -8.73
N ASN A 103 45.45 16.84 -8.51
CA ASN A 103 44.55 15.72 -8.23
C ASN A 103 44.56 14.69 -9.37
N LYS A 104 44.56 15.13 -10.63
CA LYS A 104 44.74 14.26 -11.80
C LYS A 104 46.02 13.44 -11.72
N PHE A 105 47.15 14.05 -11.35
CA PHE A 105 48.42 13.33 -11.21
C PHE A 105 48.40 12.35 -10.03
N SER A 106 47.71 12.67 -8.93
CA SER A 106 47.53 11.75 -7.79
C SER A 106 46.74 10.50 -8.18
N VAL A 107 45.59 10.67 -8.87
CA VAL A 107 44.81 9.53 -9.39
C VAL A 107 45.63 8.71 -10.38
N MET A 108 46.37 9.37 -11.27
CA MET A 108 47.24 8.71 -12.23
C MET A 108 48.32 7.86 -11.56
N SER A 109 49.05 8.42 -10.59
CA SER A 109 50.09 7.69 -9.85
C SER A 109 49.50 6.52 -9.09
N TRP A 110 48.37 6.74 -8.39
CA TRP A 110 47.73 5.68 -7.62
C TRP A 110 47.29 4.50 -8.49
N LEU A 111 46.69 4.77 -9.67
CA LEU A 111 46.31 3.73 -10.62
C LEU A 111 47.52 2.98 -11.21
N GLN A 112 48.67 3.66 -11.37
CA GLN A 112 49.93 3.05 -11.82
C GLN A 112 50.52 2.15 -10.74
N ASP A 113 50.59 2.64 -9.50
CA ASP A 113 51.20 1.95 -8.37
C ASP A 113 50.45 0.66 -8.01
N HIS A 114 49.12 0.64 -8.18
CA HIS A 114 48.27 -0.54 -7.94
C HIS A 114 48.07 -1.40 -9.20
N ALA A 115 48.69 -1.05 -10.32
CA ALA A 115 48.60 -1.76 -11.60
C ALA A 115 47.15 -2.06 -12.08
N LEU A 116 46.22 -1.13 -11.84
CA LEU A 116 44.78 -1.34 -12.03
C LEU A 116 44.31 -1.19 -13.49
N LEU A 117 45.03 -0.41 -14.30
CA LEU A 117 44.73 -0.18 -15.72
C LEU A 117 45.98 -0.41 -16.60
N PRO A 118 46.51 -1.66 -16.62
CA PRO A 118 47.73 -1.95 -17.35
C PRO A 118 47.55 -1.74 -18.86
N GLY A 119 48.52 -1.09 -19.50
CA GLY A 119 48.54 -0.84 -20.94
C GLY A 119 47.62 0.30 -21.42
N GLN A 120 46.89 0.97 -20.53
CA GLN A 120 46.10 2.16 -20.86
C GLN A 120 46.95 3.44 -20.74
N ASN A 121 46.68 4.45 -21.58
CA ASN A 121 47.36 5.73 -21.48
C ASN A 121 46.67 6.64 -20.45
N LEU A 122 47.11 6.55 -19.20
CA LEU A 122 46.53 7.31 -18.08
C LEU A 122 46.74 8.84 -18.19
N GLY A 123 47.59 9.31 -19.11
CA GLY A 123 47.71 10.74 -19.42
C GLY A 123 46.40 11.37 -19.93
N HIS A 124 45.49 10.54 -20.44
CA HIS A 124 44.15 10.92 -20.91
C HIS A 124 43.08 11.01 -19.81
N ILE A 125 43.45 10.88 -18.53
CA ILE A 125 42.54 11.27 -17.43
C ILE A 125 42.20 12.75 -17.61
N SER A 126 40.91 13.08 -17.63
CA SER A 126 40.45 14.46 -17.77
C SER A 126 40.18 15.07 -16.40
N ALA A 127 40.08 16.39 -16.36
CA ALA A 127 39.75 17.13 -15.16
C ALA A 127 38.60 18.10 -15.43
N MET A 128 37.72 18.31 -14.45
CA MET A 128 36.53 19.13 -14.62
C MET A 128 36.19 19.94 -13.36
N VAL A 129 35.95 21.24 -13.51
CA VAL A 129 35.37 22.06 -12.42
C VAL A 129 33.87 22.13 -12.63
N ILE A 130 33.10 21.80 -11.59
CA ILE A 130 31.63 21.82 -11.61
C ILE A 130 31.14 22.96 -10.70
N PHE A 131 30.52 23.97 -11.30
CA PHE A 131 29.96 25.12 -10.59
C PHE A 131 28.51 24.87 -10.14
N GLY A 132 28.15 25.40 -8.97
CA GLY A 132 26.82 25.20 -8.38
C GLY A 132 25.71 25.99 -9.08
N GLY A 133 26.06 27.10 -9.73
CA GLY A 133 25.18 27.86 -10.59
C GLY A 133 25.77 28.07 -11.97
N PRO A 134 25.01 28.61 -12.93
CA PRO A 134 25.41 28.73 -14.33
C PRO A 134 26.66 29.61 -14.48
N VAL A 135 27.62 29.17 -15.30
CA VAL A 135 28.87 29.90 -15.55
C VAL A 135 29.12 30.15 -17.02
N GLU A 136 29.66 31.32 -17.33
CA GLU A 136 30.12 31.68 -18.67
C GLU A 136 31.66 31.61 -18.71
N ASP A 137 32.22 30.56 -19.30
CA ASP A 137 33.67 30.33 -19.39
C ASP A 137 34.34 31.33 -20.34
N GLN A 138 35.11 32.26 -19.77
CA GLN A 138 36.01 33.17 -20.49
C GLN A 138 37.44 33.10 -19.95
N LEU A 139 37.86 31.91 -19.51
CA LEU A 139 39.22 31.68 -19.04
C LEU A 139 40.23 31.71 -20.19
N ASP A 140 41.34 32.39 -19.97
CA ASP A 140 42.52 32.38 -20.84
C ASP A 140 43.36 31.12 -20.57
N LEU A 141 42.90 30.00 -21.13
CA LEU A 141 43.57 28.70 -21.08
C LEU A 141 44.08 28.34 -22.47
N SER A 142 45.28 27.75 -22.52
CA SER A 142 45.85 27.30 -23.78
C SER A 142 45.00 26.19 -24.42
N GLY A 143 45.02 26.12 -25.76
CA GLY A 143 44.28 25.08 -26.49
C GLY A 143 44.65 23.65 -26.06
N LYS A 144 45.90 23.42 -25.62
CA LYS A 144 46.36 22.13 -25.07
C LYS A 144 45.80 21.82 -23.69
N VAL A 145 45.48 22.82 -22.88
CA VAL A 145 44.83 22.61 -21.59
C VAL A 145 43.35 22.26 -21.78
N ARG A 146 42.68 22.95 -22.70
CA ARG A 146 41.27 22.72 -23.01
C ARG A 146 40.96 21.32 -23.58
N THR A 147 41.96 20.54 -23.99
CA THR A 147 41.75 19.14 -24.43
C THR A 147 41.57 18.15 -23.28
N TRP A 148 41.97 18.49 -22.06
CA TRP A 148 41.85 17.60 -20.90
C TRP A 148 41.24 18.27 -19.67
N PHE A 149 41.06 19.60 -19.70
CA PHE A 149 40.51 20.38 -18.60
C PHE A 149 39.23 21.07 -19.05
N HIS A 150 38.16 20.86 -18.28
CA HIS A 150 36.81 21.28 -18.61
C HIS A 150 36.18 22.10 -17.49
N VAL A 151 35.30 23.02 -17.86
CA VAL A 151 34.49 23.83 -16.95
C VAL A 151 33.03 23.60 -17.28
N THR A 152 32.21 23.41 -16.25
CA THR A 152 30.77 23.15 -16.36
C THR A 152 30.03 23.68 -15.14
N ASP A 153 28.71 23.62 -15.17
CA ASP A 153 27.84 23.79 -14.00
C ASP A 153 27.00 22.53 -13.77
N LEU A 154 26.35 22.44 -12.60
CA LEU A 154 25.51 21.29 -12.24
C LEU A 154 24.37 21.01 -13.22
N GLY A 155 23.86 22.03 -13.91
CA GLY A 155 22.76 21.88 -14.87
C GLY A 155 23.18 21.19 -16.16
N ASP A 156 24.44 21.37 -16.58
CA ASP A 156 24.98 20.82 -17.84
C ASP A 156 26.06 19.75 -17.65
N SER A 157 26.50 19.46 -16.42
CA SER A 157 27.59 18.51 -16.13
C SER A 157 27.33 17.11 -16.68
N ALA A 158 26.09 16.61 -16.62
CA ALA A 158 25.72 15.31 -17.15
C ALA A 158 25.85 15.24 -18.68
N LYS A 159 25.41 16.28 -19.39
CA LYS A 159 25.56 16.37 -20.84
C LYS A 159 27.04 16.45 -21.23
N GLN A 160 27.82 17.18 -20.45
CA GLN A 160 29.25 17.33 -20.69
C GLN A 160 29.99 16.00 -20.51
N LEU A 161 29.64 15.21 -19.48
CA LEU A 161 30.20 13.87 -19.29
C LEU A 161 29.85 12.91 -20.45
N ASP A 162 28.65 13.01 -21.00
CA ASP A 162 28.20 12.19 -22.14
C ASP A 162 28.91 12.57 -23.47
N MET A 163 29.33 13.83 -23.60
CA MET A 163 30.04 14.33 -24.80
C MET A 163 31.54 14.06 -24.78
N LEU A 164 32.12 13.79 -23.62
CA LEU A 164 33.56 13.58 -23.46
C LEU A 164 33.92 12.11 -23.66
N ALA A 165 34.90 11.83 -24.53
CA ALA A 165 35.42 10.49 -24.76
C ALA A 165 36.94 10.52 -24.90
N SER A 166 37.65 9.56 -24.31
CA SER A 166 39.08 9.41 -24.51
C SER A 166 39.39 8.40 -25.62
N PRO A 167 40.20 8.76 -26.62
CA PRO A 167 40.59 7.84 -27.69
C PRO A 167 41.59 6.76 -27.23
N SER A 168 42.14 6.84 -26.02
CA SER A 168 43.27 5.99 -25.58
C SER A 168 43.18 5.54 -24.12
N LEU A 169 41.99 5.65 -23.51
CA LEU A 169 41.69 5.13 -22.17
C LEU A 169 40.39 4.35 -22.23
N ARG A 170 40.44 3.06 -21.91
CA ARG A 170 39.26 2.19 -21.77
C ARG A 170 39.30 1.52 -20.40
N VAL A 171 38.15 1.51 -19.75
CA VAL A 171 37.96 0.88 -18.45
C VAL A 171 36.83 -0.13 -18.58
N SER A 172 37.11 -1.40 -18.33
CA SER A 172 36.05 -2.41 -18.22
C SER A 172 35.38 -2.33 -16.85
N ARG A 173 34.13 -2.81 -16.74
CA ARG A 173 33.40 -2.84 -15.47
C ARG A 173 34.17 -3.58 -14.37
N GLY A 174 34.77 -4.72 -14.70
CA GLY A 174 35.60 -5.47 -13.75
C GLY A 174 36.88 -4.74 -13.30
N GLN A 175 37.41 -3.82 -14.11
CA GLN A 175 38.50 -2.93 -13.68
C GLN A 175 37.99 -1.80 -12.79
N ALA A 176 36.81 -1.24 -13.08
CA ALA A 176 36.15 -0.26 -12.21
C ALA A 176 35.85 -0.87 -10.82
N ASP A 177 35.31 -2.09 -10.77
CA ASP A 177 35.05 -2.79 -9.50
C ASP A 177 36.33 -3.03 -8.69
N ARG A 178 37.45 -3.37 -9.35
CA ARG A 178 38.76 -3.51 -8.68
C ARG A 178 39.27 -2.18 -8.13
N ILE A 179 39.09 -1.09 -8.87
CA ILE A 179 39.43 0.26 -8.41
C ILE A 179 38.64 0.58 -7.12
N ILE A 180 37.34 0.31 -7.09
CA ILE A 180 36.51 0.50 -5.89
C ILE A 180 36.99 -0.36 -4.71
N ALA A 181 37.30 -1.63 -4.97
CA ALA A 181 37.75 -2.57 -3.93
C ALA A 181 39.08 -2.14 -3.29
N GLU A 182 40.06 -1.70 -4.10
CA GLU A 182 41.37 -1.22 -3.61
C GLU A 182 41.27 0.14 -2.88
N LEU A 183 40.31 0.99 -3.24
CA LEU A 183 40.09 2.28 -2.55
C LEU A 183 39.46 2.11 -1.16
N GLY A 184 38.78 0.98 -0.89
CA GLY A 184 38.09 0.76 0.38
C GLY A 184 36.92 1.72 0.64
N VAL A 185 36.35 2.31 -0.41
CA VAL A 185 35.26 3.30 -0.32
C VAL A 185 33.90 2.64 -0.06
N THR A 186 33.03 3.34 0.66
CA THR A 186 31.71 2.85 1.04
C THR A 186 30.66 3.16 -0.03
N PRO A 187 29.74 2.24 -0.36
CA PRO A 187 28.63 2.54 -1.27
C PRO A 187 27.79 3.70 -0.74
N HIS A 188 27.56 4.72 -1.56
CA HIS A 188 26.72 5.86 -1.25
C HIS A 188 25.34 5.69 -1.86
N ARG A 189 24.31 5.68 -1.00
CA ARG A 189 22.92 5.64 -1.42
C ARG A 189 22.44 7.07 -1.68
N TRP A 190 21.88 7.29 -2.86
CA TRP A 190 21.36 8.58 -3.30
C TRP A 190 20.01 8.38 -4.00
N SER A 191 19.25 9.46 -4.13
CA SER A 191 17.81 9.53 -4.46
C SER A 191 17.38 8.97 -5.84
N GLY A 192 18.28 8.42 -6.65
CA GLY A 192 17.95 7.71 -7.91
C GLY A 192 17.87 6.18 -7.79
N ALA A 193 18.18 5.62 -6.62
CA ALA A 193 18.13 4.18 -6.33
C ALA A 193 17.09 3.91 -5.24
N THR A 194 15.95 3.35 -5.61
CA THR A 194 14.85 3.04 -4.67
C THR A 194 15.23 1.89 -3.73
N ILE A 195 15.80 2.25 -2.58
CA ILE A 195 15.67 1.50 -1.33
C ILE A 195 15.41 2.54 -0.23
N HIS A 196 14.20 2.52 0.32
CA HIS A 196 13.82 3.37 1.44
C HIS A 196 14.48 2.87 2.73
N ASP A 197 15.36 3.69 3.32
CA ASP A 197 15.71 3.58 4.74
C ASP A 197 14.91 4.59 5.56
N LEU A 198 14.17 4.07 6.54
CA LEU A 198 13.33 4.79 7.49
C LEU A 198 14.19 5.33 8.64
N SER A 199 14.84 6.49 8.49
CA SER A 199 15.24 7.33 9.67
C SER A 199 15.86 8.71 9.39
N GLU A 200 15.94 9.23 8.16
CA GLU A 200 16.48 10.59 7.97
C GLU A 200 15.36 11.62 7.74
N ALA A 201 15.12 12.44 8.77
CA ALA A 201 14.36 13.67 8.65
C ALA A 201 15.02 14.56 7.59
N GLN A 202 14.32 14.83 6.49
CA GLN A 202 14.75 15.84 5.53
C GLN A 202 14.80 17.21 6.25
N PRO A 203 15.88 17.99 6.09
CA PRO A 203 15.97 19.30 6.72
C PRO A 203 14.85 20.23 6.20
N ALA A 204 14.26 20.96 7.15
CA ALA A 204 13.21 21.94 6.90
C ALA A 204 13.66 23.00 5.89
N GLY A 205 13.07 22.97 4.70
CA GLY A 205 13.28 24.00 3.67
C GLY A 205 13.07 23.47 2.26
N GLN A 206 11.92 22.84 1.97
CA GLN A 206 11.56 22.47 0.60
C GLN A 206 10.24 23.12 0.20
N SER A 207 10.21 23.62 -1.04
CA SER A 207 8.98 24.00 -1.75
C SER A 207 7.99 22.84 -1.68
N LEU A 208 6.76 23.09 -1.20
CA LEU A 208 5.70 22.08 -1.20
C LEU A 208 5.51 21.55 -2.63
N ALA A 209 5.43 20.23 -2.79
CA ALA A 209 5.17 19.60 -4.07
C ALA A 209 3.89 20.17 -4.73
N THR A 210 3.90 20.38 -6.03
CA THR A 210 2.82 21.02 -6.78
C THR A 210 1.53 20.20 -6.72
N LEU A 211 0.39 20.86 -6.49
CA LEU A 211 -0.91 20.20 -6.49
C LEU A 211 -1.39 19.92 -7.92
N THR A 212 -2.19 18.87 -8.10
CA THR A 212 -2.94 18.67 -9.35
C THR A 212 -4.04 19.73 -9.50
N GLU A 213 -4.58 19.90 -10.72
CA GLU A 213 -5.72 20.82 -10.95
C GLU A 213 -6.93 20.47 -10.08
N LEU A 214 -7.23 19.17 -9.89
CA LEU A 214 -8.31 18.76 -8.99
C LEU A 214 -8.01 19.13 -7.53
N GLN A 215 -6.79 18.88 -7.06
CA GLN A 215 -6.39 19.24 -5.70
C GLN A 215 -6.38 20.76 -5.48
N HIS A 216 -5.95 21.54 -6.48
CA HIS A 216 -6.04 23.00 -6.46
C HIS A 216 -7.49 23.49 -6.37
N ARG A 217 -8.40 22.95 -7.20
CA ARG A 217 -9.83 23.27 -7.12
C ARG A 217 -10.43 22.87 -5.77
N CYS A 218 -10.08 21.70 -5.25
CA CYS A 218 -10.51 21.22 -3.94
C CYS A 218 -10.01 22.16 -2.82
N LEU A 219 -8.74 22.58 -2.86
CA LEU A 219 -8.19 23.55 -1.91
C LEU A 219 -8.97 24.86 -1.92
N GLN A 220 -9.27 25.41 -3.11
CA GLN A 220 -10.06 26.64 -3.21
C GLN A 220 -11.48 26.48 -2.67
N GLN A 221 -12.15 25.36 -2.98
CA GLN A 221 -13.48 25.06 -2.43
C GLN A 221 -13.46 24.97 -0.90
N ILE A 222 -12.43 24.34 -0.30
CA ILE A 222 -12.27 24.30 1.15
C ILE A 222 -12.10 25.72 1.70
N LEU A 223 -11.20 26.52 1.12
CA LEU A 223 -10.95 27.89 1.59
C LEU A 223 -12.20 28.78 1.50
N ASP A 224 -12.99 28.65 0.44
CA ASP A 224 -14.24 29.39 0.28
C ASP A 224 -15.33 28.91 1.24
N ALA A 225 -15.44 27.60 1.46
CA ALA A 225 -16.34 27.04 2.46
C ALA A 225 -15.95 27.47 3.89
N LEU A 226 -14.66 27.59 4.19
CA LEU A 226 -14.18 28.10 5.47
C LEU A 226 -14.52 29.59 5.68
N LYS A 227 -14.77 30.39 4.63
CA LYS A 227 -15.28 31.77 4.76
C LYS A 227 -16.80 31.81 5.03
N ASN A 228 -17.56 30.80 4.62
CA ASN A 228 -19.01 30.76 4.81
C ASN A 228 -19.36 30.48 6.29
N PRO A 229 -20.04 31.39 7.02
CA PRO A 229 -20.33 31.19 8.45
C PRO A 229 -21.25 30.00 8.75
N GLU A 230 -22.05 29.55 7.77
CA GLU A 230 -22.95 28.41 7.94
C GLU A 230 -22.19 27.08 7.94
N VAL A 231 -21.13 26.96 7.13
CA VAL A 231 -20.37 25.71 6.99
C VAL A 231 -19.43 25.51 8.18
N ARG A 232 -19.69 24.47 8.97
CA ARG A 232 -18.93 24.15 10.20
C ARG A 232 -18.01 22.95 10.05
N SER A 233 -18.32 22.07 9.11
CA SER A 233 -17.58 20.84 8.90
C SER A 233 -17.39 20.57 7.42
N ILE A 234 -16.19 20.12 7.05
CA ILE A 234 -15.84 19.72 5.69
C ILE A 234 -15.19 18.34 5.76
N SER A 235 -15.50 17.46 4.81
CA SER A 235 -14.80 16.19 4.62
C SER A 235 -14.12 16.17 3.27
N VAL A 236 -12.86 15.77 3.25
CA VAL A 236 -12.08 15.45 2.06
C VAL A 236 -11.86 13.94 2.03
N THR A 237 -12.53 13.27 1.13
CA THR A 237 -12.49 11.81 0.98
C THR A 237 -11.69 11.41 -0.25
N GLY A 238 -11.13 10.21 -0.24
CA GLY A 238 -10.45 9.64 -1.40
C GLY A 238 -9.65 8.41 -1.03
N MET A 239 -9.36 7.55 -1.99
CA MET A 239 -8.52 6.37 -1.77
C MET A 239 -7.05 6.74 -1.46
N THR A 240 -6.22 5.80 -1.04
CA THR A 240 -4.75 5.97 -1.02
C THR A 240 -4.22 6.53 -2.36
N HIS A 241 -3.10 7.26 -2.34
CA HIS A 241 -2.49 7.90 -3.53
C HIS A 241 -3.33 8.99 -4.24
N THR A 242 -4.41 9.48 -3.64
CA THR A 242 -5.14 10.68 -4.14
C THR A 242 -4.55 12.02 -3.68
N GLY A 243 -3.51 11.98 -2.84
CA GLY A 243 -2.79 13.17 -2.35
C GLY A 243 -3.47 13.92 -1.20
N LYS A 244 -4.35 13.28 -0.42
CA LYS A 244 -4.99 13.88 0.78
C LYS A 244 -3.99 14.54 1.74
N THR A 245 -2.90 13.85 2.09
CA THR A 245 -1.87 14.38 2.99
C THR A 245 -1.15 15.59 2.39
N LEU A 246 -0.92 15.60 1.07
CA LEU A 246 -0.33 16.75 0.38
C LEU A 246 -1.31 17.95 0.41
N LEU A 247 -2.59 17.71 0.12
CA LEU A 247 -3.64 18.74 0.18
C LEU A 247 -3.77 19.32 1.60
N MET A 248 -3.71 18.49 2.64
CA MET A 248 -3.72 18.95 4.05
C MET A 248 -2.53 19.86 4.36
N LYS A 249 -1.32 19.54 3.87
CA LYS A 249 -0.13 20.40 4.03
C LYS A 249 -0.31 21.76 3.36
N HIS A 250 -0.83 21.79 2.14
CA HIS A 250 -1.12 23.04 1.42
C HIS A 250 -2.23 23.85 2.07
N LEU A 251 -3.29 23.20 2.57
CA LEU A 251 -4.34 23.86 3.35
C LEU A 251 -3.77 24.48 4.64
N ALA A 252 -2.94 23.73 5.38
CA ALA A 252 -2.29 24.25 6.57
C ALA A 252 -1.39 25.46 6.27
N ALA A 253 -0.65 25.44 5.15
CA ALA A 253 0.14 26.59 4.71
C ALA A 253 -0.73 27.79 4.30
N ALA A 254 -1.84 27.56 3.58
CA ALA A 254 -2.77 28.61 3.16
C ALA A 254 -3.48 29.28 4.35
N LEU A 255 -3.85 28.50 5.38
CA LEU A 255 -4.43 29.02 6.62
C LEU A 255 -3.40 29.83 7.43
N HIS A 256 -2.15 29.36 7.50
CA HIS A 256 -1.06 30.11 8.11
C HIS A 256 -0.85 31.48 7.44
N ALA A 257 -0.85 31.51 6.11
CA ALA A 257 -0.70 32.75 5.34
C ALA A 257 -1.87 33.74 5.51
N GLN A 258 -3.00 33.29 6.06
CA GLN A 258 -4.17 34.12 6.38
C GLN A 258 -4.28 34.42 7.89
N ASP A 259 -3.24 34.12 8.68
CA ASP A 259 -3.23 34.24 10.14
C ASP A 259 -4.40 33.51 10.83
N LEU A 260 -4.90 32.44 10.21
CA LEU A 260 -5.95 31.61 10.79
C LEU A 260 -5.33 30.53 11.70
N PRO A 261 -5.73 30.49 13.00
CA PRO A 261 -5.28 29.44 13.90
C PRO A 261 -5.69 28.07 13.36
N ARG A 262 -4.79 27.10 13.45
CA ARG A 262 -5.00 25.74 12.93
C ARG A 262 -4.27 24.72 13.77
N ARG A 263 -4.86 23.54 13.90
CA ARG A 263 -4.23 22.40 14.60
C ARG A 263 -4.54 21.11 13.89
N ALA A 264 -3.53 20.27 13.69
CA ALA A 264 -3.70 18.93 13.16
C ALA A 264 -4.00 17.94 14.28
N LEU A 265 -5.01 17.10 14.09
CA LEU A 265 -5.40 16.06 15.04
C LEU A 265 -5.38 14.70 14.35
N TYR A 266 -4.85 13.70 15.05
CA TYR A 266 -4.78 12.32 14.58
C TYR A 266 -5.57 11.39 15.51
N PRO A 267 -6.04 10.23 15.01
CA PRO A 267 -6.88 9.32 15.80
C PRO A 267 -6.19 8.76 17.06
N ASN A 268 -4.86 8.68 17.06
CA ASN A 268 -4.07 8.18 18.17
C ASN A 268 -2.63 8.72 18.13
N SER A 269 -1.90 8.57 19.24
CA SER A 269 -0.51 9.02 19.42
C SER A 269 0.45 8.43 18.38
N ARG A 270 0.26 7.16 17.98
CA ARG A 270 1.08 6.45 16.99
C ARG A 270 1.03 7.11 15.61
N LEU A 271 -0.14 7.55 15.16
CA LEU A 271 -0.28 8.26 13.88
C LEU A 271 0.24 9.70 13.97
N ALA A 272 -0.01 10.37 15.10
CA ALA A 272 0.52 11.71 15.36
C ALA A 272 2.06 11.73 15.37
N SER A 273 2.70 10.78 16.04
CA SER A 273 4.16 10.73 16.17
C SER A 273 4.87 10.52 14.84
N ARG A 274 4.34 9.63 13.97
CA ARG A 274 4.86 9.44 12.62
C ARG A 274 4.96 10.75 11.84
N VAL A 275 3.99 11.63 12.02
CA VAL A 275 3.96 12.94 11.34
C VAL A 275 4.93 13.91 11.99
N ARG A 276 5.05 13.92 13.33
CA ARG A 276 6.06 14.73 14.05
C ARG A 276 7.48 14.41 13.60
N ASP A 277 7.81 13.14 13.45
CA ASP A 277 9.16 12.70 13.07
C ASP A 277 9.50 13.04 11.61
N THR A 278 8.48 13.27 10.76
CA THR A 278 8.65 13.53 9.31
C THR A 278 8.34 14.97 8.89
N GLN A 279 7.74 15.79 9.75
CA GLN A 279 7.43 17.19 9.49
C GLN A 279 8.22 18.10 10.42
N ALA A 280 9.39 18.53 9.95
CA ALA A 280 10.11 19.61 10.59
C ALA A 280 9.33 20.94 10.49
N GLY A 281 8.50 21.25 11.49
CA GLY A 281 8.52 22.58 12.12
C GLY A 281 7.43 23.62 11.87
N HIS A 282 6.23 23.36 11.30
CA HIS A 282 5.23 24.44 11.14
C HIS A 282 3.76 24.14 11.48
N LEU A 283 3.36 22.88 11.72
CA LEU A 283 1.98 22.53 12.05
C LEU A 283 1.93 21.82 13.41
N GLU A 284 1.29 22.46 14.39
CA GLU A 284 1.00 21.80 15.67
C GLU A 284 0.15 20.55 15.41
N CYS A 285 0.66 19.40 15.84
CA CYS A 285 -0.02 18.12 15.66
C CYS A 285 0.00 17.26 16.92
N ASP A 286 -1.17 16.73 17.25
CA ASP A 286 -1.36 15.86 18.41
C ASP A 286 -2.41 14.77 18.15
N SER A 287 -2.51 13.80 19.07
CA SER A 287 -3.64 12.90 19.08
C SER A 287 -4.90 13.66 19.54
N ILE A 288 -6.06 13.26 19.04
CA ILE A 288 -7.34 13.81 19.48
C ILE A 288 -7.56 13.60 20.99
N TYR A 289 -7.10 12.49 21.56
CA TYR A 289 -7.20 12.24 22.99
C TYR A 289 -6.33 13.22 23.79
N ARG A 290 -5.09 13.49 23.34
CA ARG A 290 -4.16 14.39 24.02
C ARG A 290 -4.77 15.77 24.12
N HIS A 291 -5.28 16.24 23.00
CA HIS A 291 -5.87 17.55 22.88
C HIS A 291 -7.14 17.73 23.74
N LEU A 292 -7.97 16.69 23.87
CA LEU A 292 -9.24 16.77 24.61
C LEU A 292 -9.08 16.58 26.13
N TYR A 293 -8.09 15.81 26.57
CA TYR A 293 -8.03 15.32 27.96
C TYR A 293 -6.75 15.72 28.72
N PHE A 294 -5.72 16.22 28.03
CA PHE A 294 -4.42 16.52 28.63
C PHE A 294 -3.95 17.94 28.31
N ARG A 295 -3.44 18.68 29.32
CA ARG A 295 -2.80 19.99 29.14
C ARG A 295 -1.37 19.93 29.65
N ASP A 296 -0.42 20.37 28.84
CA ASP A 296 1.02 20.24 29.11
C ASP A 296 1.45 18.78 29.42
N GLY A 297 0.76 17.81 28.82
CA GLY A 297 0.97 16.38 29.09
C GLY A 297 0.35 15.88 30.39
N ARG A 298 -0.36 16.72 31.13
CA ARG A 298 -0.98 16.38 32.42
C ARG A 298 -2.48 16.22 32.32
N ALA A 299 -3.01 15.16 32.93
CA ALA A 299 -4.45 15.01 33.13
C ALA A 299 -4.89 15.93 34.28
N MET A 300 -5.80 16.87 34.01
CA MET A 300 -6.32 17.76 35.06
C MET A 300 -7.10 16.92 36.09
N LYS A 301 -6.60 16.88 37.32
CA LYS A 301 -7.40 16.46 38.48
C LYS A 301 -8.11 17.69 39.02
N ASP A 302 -9.44 17.62 38.93
CA ASP A 302 -10.44 18.29 39.77
C ASP A 302 -11.38 19.26 39.02
N ALA A 303 -12.65 18.84 38.90
CA ALA A 303 -13.84 19.56 39.42
C ALA A 303 -15.14 18.92 38.90
N LEU A 304 -15.79 18.08 39.71
CA LEU A 304 -17.26 18.04 39.78
C LEU A 304 -17.66 17.80 41.26
N PRO A 305 -18.59 18.59 41.82
CA PRO A 305 -19.06 18.44 43.18
C PRO A 305 -20.20 17.42 43.22
N ASP A 306 -19.99 16.24 43.81
CA ASP A 306 -20.92 15.66 44.79
C ASP A 306 -20.30 14.40 45.41
N GLN A 307 -20.16 14.38 46.73
CA GLN A 307 -19.61 13.27 47.51
C GLN A 307 -20.64 12.14 47.71
N SER A 308 -21.40 11.78 46.69
CA SER A 308 -22.48 10.81 46.83
C SER A 308 -22.57 9.78 45.70
N LYS A 309 -21.48 9.02 45.48
CA LYS A 309 -21.51 7.55 45.22
C LYS A 309 -20.08 7.04 44.98
N LYS A 310 -19.66 6.07 45.80
CA LYS A 310 -18.41 5.32 45.66
C LYS A 310 -18.46 4.46 44.39
N SER A 311 -18.06 5.02 43.26
CA SER A 311 -17.65 4.28 42.06
C SER A 311 -16.15 4.50 41.85
N LYS A 312 -15.36 3.43 41.90
CA LYS A 312 -13.89 3.43 41.82
C LYS A 312 -13.36 3.53 40.38
N ALA A 313 -14.01 4.29 39.49
CA ALA A 313 -13.44 4.57 38.16
C ALA A 313 -12.55 5.82 38.25
N LYS A 314 -11.28 5.72 37.82
CA LYS A 314 -10.40 6.88 37.67
C LYS A 314 -10.89 7.68 36.46
N HIS A 315 -11.78 8.63 36.69
CA HIS A 315 -12.34 9.50 35.66
C HIS A 315 -11.31 10.56 35.23
N VAL A 316 -11.08 10.68 33.92
CA VAL A 316 -10.27 11.73 33.29
C VAL A 316 -11.24 12.72 32.64
N PRO A 317 -11.39 13.95 33.15
CA PRO A 317 -12.41 14.87 32.66
C PRO A 317 -12.06 15.42 31.28
N LEU A 318 -13.11 15.79 30.52
CA LEU A 318 -12.97 16.58 29.30
C LEU A 318 -12.47 17.98 29.67
N LEU A 319 -11.46 18.48 28.96
CA LEU A 319 -10.94 19.83 29.18
C LEU A 319 -11.92 20.91 28.72
N VAL A 320 -11.80 22.10 29.30
CA VAL A 320 -12.42 23.30 28.75
C VAL A 320 -11.59 23.72 27.55
N ASN A 321 -12.26 24.00 26.42
CA ASN A 321 -11.59 24.41 25.20
C ASN A 321 -11.09 25.86 25.30
N ASP A 322 -9.77 26.02 25.37
CA ASP A 322 -9.03 27.29 25.39
C ASP A 322 -8.45 27.67 24.02
N ASP A 323 -8.78 26.93 22.95
CA ASP A 323 -8.39 27.30 21.59
C ASP A 323 -9.14 28.55 21.10
N PRO A 324 -8.54 29.31 20.17
CA PRO A 324 -9.21 30.45 19.55
C PRO A 324 -10.60 30.11 19.00
N ASP A 325 -11.56 31.01 19.17
CA ASP A 325 -12.94 30.81 18.71
C ASP A 325 -13.06 30.66 17.18
N ASN A 326 -12.02 30.96 16.42
CA ASN A 326 -11.94 30.84 14.95
C ASN A 326 -10.92 29.79 14.48
N ILE A 327 -10.45 28.89 15.35
CA ILE A 327 -9.50 27.83 14.96
C ILE A 327 -10.12 26.86 13.94
N VAL A 328 -9.27 26.35 13.04
CA VAL A 328 -9.59 25.27 12.12
C VAL A 328 -8.88 23.98 12.53
N TYR A 329 -9.64 22.97 12.94
CA TYR A 329 -9.13 21.63 13.22
C TYR A 329 -8.96 20.84 11.92
N LEU A 330 -7.76 20.31 11.68
CA LEU A 330 -7.43 19.46 10.54
C LEU A 330 -7.28 18.01 11.03
N VAL A 331 -8.31 17.20 10.86
CA VAL A 331 -8.37 15.84 11.41
C VAL A 331 -8.03 14.84 10.33
N ASP A 332 -6.85 14.21 10.40
CA ASP A 332 -6.42 13.19 9.42
C ASP A 332 -6.85 11.78 9.86
N ASP A 333 -6.83 10.83 8.91
CA ASP A 333 -7.25 9.45 9.12
C ASP A 333 -8.61 9.31 9.86
N ALA A 334 -9.55 10.21 9.58
CA ALA A 334 -10.81 10.32 10.32
C ALA A 334 -11.72 9.08 10.20
N HIS A 335 -11.50 8.21 9.21
CA HIS A 335 -12.13 6.90 9.10
C HIS A 335 -11.78 5.93 10.25
N LEU A 336 -10.70 6.22 10.99
CA LEU A 336 -10.26 5.49 12.18
C LEU A 336 -10.88 6.02 13.48
N LEU A 337 -11.63 7.11 13.43
CA LEU A 337 -12.33 7.62 14.61
C LEU A 337 -13.57 6.78 14.87
N GLY A 338 -13.79 6.44 16.13
CA GLY A 338 -14.91 5.65 16.63
C GLY A 338 -15.65 6.35 17.76
N ASN A 339 -16.96 6.20 17.83
CA ASN A 339 -17.81 6.70 18.91
C ASN A 339 -18.43 5.56 19.73
N GLY A 340 -17.83 4.37 19.70
CA GLY A 340 -18.20 3.30 20.62
C GLY A 340 -17.81 3.69 22.05
N TYR A 341 -18.64 3.30 23.03
CA TYR A 341 -18.28 3.48 24.44
C TYR A 341 -16.96 2.76 24.73
N PHE A 342 -16.00 3.50 25.27
CA PHE A 342 -14.69 2.97 25.60
C PHE A 342 -14.32 3.29 27.05
N GLN A 343 -13.90 2.25 27.76
CA GLN A 343 -13.29 2.33 29.07
C GLN A 343 -12.03 1.46 29.04
N THR A 344 -10.94 1.95 29.62
CA THR A 344 -9.70 1.18 29.65
C THR A 344 -9.84 -0.06 30.54
N VAL A 345 -8.95 -1.03 30.37
CA VAL A 345 -8.95 -2.29 31.13
C VAL A 345 -8.76 -2.05 32.64
N ASP A 346 -8.04 -0.99 33.04
CA ASP A 346 -7.90 -0.55 34.44
C ASP A 346 -9.06 0.33 34.94
N GLY A 347 -10.12 0.46 34.15
CA GLY A 347 -11.34 1.16 34.53
C GLY A 347 -11.25 2.69 34.42
N LYS A 348 -10.22 3.26 33.77
CA LYS A 348 -10.19 4.70 33.46
C LYS A 348 -11.23 5.02 32.40
N LEU A 349 -11.97 6.10 32.64
CA LEU A 349 -13.00 6.62 31.76
C LEU A 349 -12.60 8.03 31.34
N PHE A 350 -12.43 8.26 30.04
CA PHE A 350 -12.13 9.57 29.47
C PHE A 350 -13.43 10.29 29.11
N GLY A 351 -13.60 11.53 29.57
CA GLY A 351 -14.77 12.35 29.27
C GLY A 351 -16.08 11.62 29.58
N SER A 352 -16.93 11.47 28.58
CA SER A 352 -18.17 10.69 28.66
C SER A 352 -18.01 9.20 28.31
N GLY A 353 -16.83 8.78 27.85
CA GLY A 353 -16.55 7.47 27.25
C GLY A 353 -16.81 7.41 25.74
N TYR A 354 -17.22 8.52 25.13
CA TYR A 354 -17.61 8.64 23.72
C TYR A 354 -16.77 9.72 23.04
N LEU A 355 -15.65 9.33 22.42
CA LEU A 355 -14.63 10.26 21.91
C LEU A 355 -15.18 11.32 20.95
N VAL A 356 -16.02 10.91 19.99
CA VAL A 356 -16.54 11.82 18.96
C VAL A 356 -17.57 12.79 19.56
N ASN A 357 -18.42 12.32 20.48
CA ASN A 357 -19.32 13.19 21.23
C ASN A 357 -18.54 14.22 22.06
N ASP A 358 -17.47 13.78 22.73
CA ASP A 358 -16.61 14.65 23.54
C ASP A 358 -15.87 15.67 22.67
N PHE A 359 -15.39 15.30 21.47
CA PHE A 359 -14.82 16.23 20.51
C PHE A 359 -15.83 17.31 20.07
N PHE A 360 -17.06 16.93 19.73
CA PHE A 360 -18.09 17.88 19.30
C PHE A 360 -18.48 18.85 20.42
N ARG A 361 -18.55 18.35 21.67
CA ARG A 361 -18.78 19.16 22.86
C ARG A 361 -17.63 20.13 23.15
N TYR A 362 -16.40 19.65 23.03
CA TYR A 362 -15.19 20.44 23.25
C TYR A 362 -15.05 21.53 22.18
N ALA A 363 -15.18 21.17 20.91
CA ALA A 363 -15.02 22.11 19.79
C ALA A 363 -16.16 23.13 19.74
N ASP A 364 -17.37 22.77 20.17
CA ASP A 364 -18.58 23.61 20.10
C ASP A 364 -18.73 24.28 18.72
N LEU A 365 -18.71 23.46 17.67
CA LEU A 365 -18.72 23.91 16.27
C LEU A 365 -19.98 24.71 15.92
N GLY A 366 -21.09 24.49 16.64
CA GLY A 366 -22.36 25.19 16.44
C GLY A 366 -22.47 26.51 17.22
N GLY A 367 -21.88 26.60 18.42
CA GLY A 367 -21.92 27.78 19.27
C GLY A 367 -20.81 28.81 19.02
N THR A 368 -19.71 28.41 18.39
CA THR A 368 -18.51 29.27 18.17
C THR A 368 -18.30 29.63 16.70
N LYS A 369 -17.12 30.13 16.30
CA LYS A 369 -16.68 30.26 14.89
C LYS A 369 -15.72 29.13 14.48
N ARG A 370 -15.48 28.15 15.35
CA ARG A 370 -14.54 27.05 15.12
C ARG A 370 -15.05 26.15 13.99
N LYS A 371 -14.12 25.57 13.25
CA LYS A 371 -14.41 24.71 12.09
C LYS A 371 -13.54 23.47 12.09
N VAL A 372 -13.98 22.43 11.38
CA VAL A 372 -13.23 21.18 11.23
C VAL A 372 -13.19 20.71 9.78
N VAL A 373 -12.02 20.24 9.34
CA VAL A 373 -11.79 19.57 8.06
C VAL A 373 -11.32 18.15 8.34
N PHE A 374 -12.12 17.16 7.97
CA PHE A 374 -11.80 15.74 8.10
C PHE A 374 -11.16 15.23 6.81
N PHE A 375 -10.02 14.56 6.90
CA PHE A 375 -9.39 13.82 5.81
C PHE A 375 -9.53 12.32 6.09
N GLY A 376 -9.88 11.53 5.08
CA GLY A 376 -9.93 10.09 5.27
C GLY A 376 -10.21 9.27 4.03
N ASP A 377 -10.07 7.96 4.18
CA ASP A 377 -10.28 6.98 3.13
C ASP A 377 -11.59 6.22 3.38
N PRO A 378 -12.65 6.47 2.61
CA PRO A 378 -13.94 5.83 2.80
C PRO A 378 -13.94 4.36 2.38
N TYR A 379 -12.86 3.85 1.78
CA TYR A 379 -12.74 2.48 1.26
C TYR A 379 -11.94 1.55 2.19
N GLN A 380 -11.22 2.10 3.18
CA GLN A 380 -10.59 1.28 4.21
C GLN A 380 -11.62 0.71 5.21
N LEU A 381 -11.15 -0.16 6.10
CA LEU A 381 -11.93 -0.68 7.22
C LEU A 381 -12.39 0.47 8.13
N PRO A 382 -13.71 0.65 8.32
CA PRO A 382 -14.23 1.69 9.20
C PRO A 382 -14.22 1.23 10.66
N ARG A 383 -14.11 2.17 11.60
CA ARG A 383 -14.31 1.93 13.04
C ARG A 383 -15.77 2.12 13.50
N MET A 384 -16.63 2.63 12.62
CA MET A 384 -18.04 2.90 12.88
C MET A 384 -18.92 2.48 11.70
N SER A 385 -20.24 2.49 11.95
CA SER A 385 -21.22 2.44 10.88
C SER A 385 -21.13 3.68 9.96
N THR A 386 -21.69 3.60 8.75
CA THR A 386 -21.73 4.73 7.82
C THR A 386 -22.49 5.94 8.39
N ASP A 387 -23.50 5.71 9.23
CA ASP A 387 -24.31 6.78 9.85
C ASP A 387 -23.54 7.56 10.92
N GLU A 388 -22.63 6.90 11.61
CA GLU A 388 -21.81 7.49 12.67
C GLU A 388 -20.47 8.02 12.15
N SER A 389 -20.07 7.65 10.92
CA SER A 389 -18.82 8.09 10.31
C SER A 389 -18.78 9.60 10.10
N LEU A 390 -17.66 10.21 10.49
CA LEU A 390 -17.39 11.62 10.31
C LEU A 390 -17.12 12.02 8.85
N LEU A 391 -16.93 11.05 7.95
CA LEU A 391 -16.59 11.34 6.55
C LEU A 391 -17.78 11.67 5.66
N PHE A 392 -19.00 11.23 6.02
CA PHE A 392 -20.17 11.28 5.13
C PHE A 392 -21.23 12.32 5.51
N GLY A 393 -20.99 13.15 6.52
CA GLY A 393 -21.88 14.24 6.91
C GLY A 393 -23.12 13.85 7.73
N ARG A 394 -23.48 12.56 7.81
CA ARG A 394 -24.69 12.09 8.51
C ARG A 394 -24.64 12.41 10.01
N TYR A 395 -23.52 12.10 10.66
CA TYR A 395 -23.30 12.40 12.08
C TYR A 395 -23.37 13.91 12.34
N GLN A 396 -22.75 14.72 11.48
CA GLN A 396 -22.75 16.19 11.57
C GLN A 396 -24.17 16.77 11.45
N GLY A 397 -24.96 16.28 10.49
CA GLY A 397 -26.35 16.72 10.29
C GLY A 397 -27.26 16.36 11.46
N GLN A 398 -27.08 15.18 12.07
CA GLN A 398 -27.79 14.79 13.31
C GLN A 398 -27.49 15.72 14.49
N HIS A 399 -26.33 16.39 14.47
CA HIS A 399 -25.92 17.37 15.47
C HIS A 399 -26.14 18.83 15.01
N GLY A 400 -26.96 19.04 13.97
CA GLY A 400 -27.36 20.37 13.51
C GLY A 400 -26.27 21.17 12.80
N LEU A 401 -25.19 20.53 12.34
CA LEU A 401 -24.10 21.20 11.63
C LEU A 401 -24.29 21.11 10.11
N VAL A 402 -24.01 22.21 9.41
CA VAL A 402 -23.89 22.19 7.94
C VAL A 402 -22.53 21.59 7.58
N HIS A 403 -22.59 20.52 6.77
CA HIS A 403 -21.45 19.74 6.34
C HIS A 403 -21.27 19.78 4.82
N MET A 404 -20.02 19.89 4.37
CA MET A 404 -19.63 19.77 2.96
C MET A 404 -18.73 18.56 2.76
N THR A 405 -18.97 17.76 1.71
CA THR A 405 -18.09 16.63 1.35
C THR A 405 -17.47 16.86 -0.02
N LEU A 406 -16.17 16.66 -0.13
CA LEU A 406 -15.37 16.79 -1.33
C LEU A 406 -14.63 15.47 -1.57
N GLU A 407 -14.76 14.89 -2.76
CA GLU A 407 -14.08 13.65 -3.13
C GLU A 407 -12.89 13.94 -4.05
N LEU A 408 -11.73 13.37 -3.71
CA LEU A 408 -10.57 13.26 -4.59
C LEU A 408 -10.65 11.91 -5.30
N ASP A 409 -11.05 11.94 -6.57
CA ASP A 409 -11.25 10.75 -7.42
C ASP A 409 -10.09 10.50 -8.40
N GLN A 410 -9.09 11.39 -8.43
CA GLN A 410 -7.88 11.22 -9.22
C GLN A 410 -6.77 10.59 -8.39
N VAL A 411 -6.25 9.48 -8.90
CA VAL A 411 -5.10 8.76 -8.32
C VAL A 411 -3.82 9.26 -8.97
N TYR A 412 -2.83 9.59 -8.15
CA TYR A 412 -1.49 9.92 -8.60
C TYR A 412 -0.63 8.65 -8.57
N ASP A 413 -0.15 8.23 -9.73
CA ASP A 413 0.84 7.17 -9.83
C ASP A 413 2.23 7.82 -9.90
N ALA A 414 3.04 7.62 -8.87
CA ALA A 414 4.40 8.17 -8.81
C ALA A 414 5.43 7.30 -9.54
N GLY A 415 4.97 6.29 -10.30
CA GLY A 415 5.82 5.24 -10.90
C GLY A 415 6.01 4.04 -9.99
N ASP A 416 5.40 4.03 -8.79
CA ASP A 416 5.41 2.96 -7.79
C ASP A 416 4.09 2.17 -7.75
N GLY A 417 3.18 2.49 -8.68
CA GLY A 417 1.81 2.01 -8.69
C GLY A 417 1.67 0.55 -9.11
N GLY A 418 2.27 0.15 -10.24
CA GLY A 418 2.27 -1.23 -10.73
C GLY A 418 0.93 -1.98 -10.59
N ALA A 419 1.02 -3.30 -10.40
CA ALA A 419 -0.11 -4.18 -10.15
C ALA A 419 -0.78 -3.88 -8.79
N ARG A 420 -0.03 -3.42 -7.78
CA ARG A 420 -0.58 -3.09 -6.45
C ARG A 420 -1.63 -1.99 -6.50
N LEU A 421 -1.33 -0.87 -7.18
CA LEU A 421 -2.24 0.26 -7.34
C LEU A 421 -3.40 -0.10 -8.25
N ALA A 422 -3.15 -0.81 -9.35
CA ALA A 422 -4.20 -1.32 -10.22
C ALA A 422 -5.21 -2.21 -9.46
N ASN A 423 -4.71 -3.10 -8.61
CA ASN A 423 -5.52 -3.95 -7.73
C ASN A 423 -6.27 -3.13 -6.67
N ALA A 424 -5.63 -2.11 -6.09
CA ALA A 424 -6.27 -1.21 -5.14
C ALA A 424 -7.43 -0.43 -5.78
N ILE A 425 -7.25 0.09 -7.00
CA ILE A 425 -8.30 0.74 -7.79
C ILE A 425 -9.45 -0.23 -8.06
N ARG A 426 -9.16 -1.46 -8.50
CA ARG A 426 -10.18 -2.48 -8.76
C ARG A 426 -11.01 -2.81 -7.52
N LEU A 427 -10.37 -2.91 -6.35
CA LEU A 427 -11.06 -3.10 -5.08
C LEU A 427 -11.96 -1.91 -4.73
N VAL A 428 -11.49 -0.68 -4.94
CA VAL A 428 -12.26 0.54 -4.71
C VAL A 428 -13.47 0.63 -5.65
N GLU A 429 -13.31 0.34 -6.93
CA GLU A 429 -14.40 0.30 -7.92
C GLU A 429 -15.49 -0.71 -7.54
N ALA A 430 -15.08 -1.90 -7.11
CA ALA A 430 -15.99 -2.92 -6.59
C ALA A 430 -16.76 -2.42 -5.34
N ILE A 431 -16.08 -1.72 -4.42
CA ILE A 431 -16.72 -1.12 -3.25
C ILE A 431 -17.71 -0.01 -3.64
N ARG A 432 -17.33 0.88 -4.58
CA ARG A 432 -18.18 1.99 -5.08
C ARG A 432 -19.44 1.51 -5.75
N THR A 433 -19.34 0.43 -6.53
CA THR A 433 -20.44 -0.11 -7.33
C THR A 433 -21.27 -1.17 -6.60
N ASP A 434 -20.91 -1.52 -5.35
CA ASP A 434 -21.52 -2.60 -4.57
C ASP A 434 -21.47 -3.97 -5.29
N ARG A 435 -20.39 -4.21 -6.04
CA ARG A 435 -20.17 -5.42 -6.86
C ARG A 435 -18.99 -6.22 -6.34
N TYR A 436 -19.30 -7.34 -5.67
CA TYR A 436 -18.30 -8.26 -5.09
C TYR A 436 -18.32 -9.64 -5.74
N GLY A 437 -18.89 -9.74 -6.95
CA GLY A 437 -19.09 -11.01 -7.66
C GLY A 437 -17.81 -11.59 -8.27
N SER A 438 -16.83 -10.75 -8.57
CA SER A 438 -15.54 -11.17 -9.11
C SER A 438 -14.40 -10.30 -8.58
N LEU A 439 -13.22 -10.90 -8.43
CA LEU A 439 -11.97 -10.22 -8.12
C LEU A 439 -10.82 -10.97 -8.77
N GLU A 440 -10.31 -10.40 -9.85
CA GLU A 440 -9.08 -10.82 -10.51
C GLU A 440 -7.99 -9.82 -10.17
N LEU A 441 -6.86 -10.30 -9.68
CA LEU A 441 -5.74 -9.48 -9.27
C LEU A 441 -4.63 -9.63 -10.31
N GLN A 442 -3.97 -8.51 -10.63
CA GLN A 442 -2.78 -8.49 -11.46
C GLN A 442 -1.55 -8.78 -10.60
N GLU A 443 -0.50 -9.29 -11.23
CA GLU A 443 0.78 -9.60 -10.59
C GLU A 443 1.93 -8.88 -11.32
N ASP A 444 2.95 -8.49 -10.55
CA ASP A 444 4.23 -7.97 -11.03
C ASP A 444 5.33 -8.22 -9.97
N GLU A 445 6.50 -7.58 -10.09
CA GLU A 445 7.59 -7.75 -9.12
C GLU A 445 7.24 -7.23 -7.71
N HIS A 446 6.32 -6.26 -7.60
CA HIS A 446 5.90 -5.62 -6.36
C HIS A 446 4.56 -6.15 -5.82
N PHE A 447 3.84 -6.98 -6.57
CA PHE A 447 2.62 -7.65 -6.16
C PHE A 447 2.62 -9.09 -6.65
N ARG A 448 2.86 -10.04 -5.76
CA ARG A 448 2.96 -11.47 -6.10
C ARG A 448 1.90 -12.29 -5.38
N ILE A 449 1.29 -13.25 -6.07
CA ILE A 449 0.38 -14.23 -5.47
C ILE A 449 1.10 -15.58 -5.45
N ILE A 450 1.41 -16.07 -4.25
CA ILE A 450 2.21 -17.29 -4.08
C ILE A 450 1.53 -18.30 -3.18
N ASP A 451 1.97 -19.55 -3.28
CA ASP A 451 1.47 -20.59 -2.39
C ASP A 451 2.03 -20.44 -0.95
N ARG A 452 1.39 -21.15 -0.03
CA ARG A 452 1.73 -21.10 1.40
C ARG A 452 3.17 -21.57 1.70
N LYS A 453 3.68 -22.53 0.94
CA LYS A 453 5.01 -23.10 1.17
C LYS A 453 6.09 -22.13 0.73
N GLN A 454 5.93 -21.51 -0.44
CA GLN A 454 6.83 -20.47 -0.91
C GLN A 454 6.82 -19.26 0.04
N ALA A 455 5.63 -18.81 0.47
CA ALA A 455 5.52 -17.70 1.43
C ALA A 455 6.25 -17.99 2.75
N ALA A 456 6.17 -19.25 3.22
CA ALA A 456 6.86 -19.68 4.42
C ALA A 456 8.39 -19.62 4.27
N GLU A 457 8.94 -20.02 3.12
CA GLU A 457 10.38 -19.99 2.84
C GLU A 457 10.90 -18.55 2.71
N GLU A 458 10.17 -17.69 1.98
CA GLU A 458 10.53 -16.27 1.84
C GLU A 458 10.44 -15.51 3.16
N LEU A 459 9.36 -15.70 3.95
CA LEU A 459 9.23 -15.04 5.25
C LEU A 459 10.36 -15.42 6.22
N GLU A 460 10.75 -16.70 6.25
CA GLU A 460 11.90 -17.13 7.05
C GLU A 460 13.20 -16.45 6.59
N HIS A 461 13.42 -16.36 5.28
CA HIS A 461 14.58 -15.67 4.72
C HIS A 461 14.58 -14.18 5.08
N GLU A 462 13.50 -13.47 4.83
CA GLU A 462 13.38 -12.03 5.05
C GLU A 462 13.55 -11.66 6.52
N PHE A 463 12.94 -12.40 7.45
CA PHE A 463 13.12 -12.13 8.88
C PHE A 463 14.55 -12.38 9.38
N ARG A 464 15.36 -13.21 8.70
CA ARG A 464 16.78 -13.41 9.04
C ARG A 464 17.68 -12.28 8.54
N HIS A 465 17.34 -11.65 7.42
CA HIS A 465 18.25 -10.71 6.72
C HIS A 465 17.79 -9.25 6.81
N ALA A 466 16.48 -8.99 6.80
CA ALA A 466 15.90 -7.65 6.80
C ALA A 466 14.60 -7.59 7.65
N PRO A 467 14.64 -7.92 8.95
CA PRO A 467 13.44 -8.06 9.80
C PRO A 467 12.56 -6.80 9.90
N PHE A 468 13.15 -5.61 9.77
CA PHE A 468 12.42 -4.33 9.79
C PHE A 468 11.75 -3.98 8.46
N SER A 469 12.07 -4.68 7.37
CA SER A 469 11.51 -4.42 6.04
C SER A 469 10.29 -5.26 5.72
N VAL A 470 10.04 -6.33 6.49
CA VAL A 470 8.99 -7.31 6.23
C VAL A 470 7.96 -7.33 7.36
N TRP A 471 6.69 -7.58 7.04
CA TRP A 471 5.64 -7.79 8.05
C TRP A 471 4.55 -8.75 7.55
N ALA A 472 4.12 -9.70 8.39
CA ALA A 472 3.05 -10.62 8.04
C ALA A 472 1.69 -10.14 8.57
N LEU A 473 0.69 -10.08 7.69
CA LEU A 473 -0.63 -9.51 7.98
C LEU A 473 -1.72 -10.59 7.91
N PHE A 474 -2.57 -10.62 8.93
CA PHE A 474 -3.63 -11.60 9.09
C PHE A 474 -4.99 -10.96 9.38
N PHE A 475 -6.06 -11.76 9.30
CA PHE A 475 -7.41 -11.32 9.64
C PHE A 475 -7.69 -11.35 11.15
N LYS A 476 -7.24 -12.39 11.87
CA LYS A 476 -7.52 -12.62 13.31
C LYS A 476 -6.27 -12.70 14.17
N ASN A 477 -6.40 -12.31 15.44
CA ASN A 477 -5.36 -12.46 16.47
C ASN A 477 -4.88 -13.91 16.64
N ASP A 478 -5.75 -14.90 16.49
CA ASP A 478 -5.37 -16.32 16.56
C ASP A 478 -4.42 -16.74 15.42
N GLN A 479 -4.59 -16.17 14.21
CA GLN A 479 -3.67 -16.41 13.10
C GLN A 479 -2.32 -15.75 13.36
N VAL A 480 -2.31 -14.53 13.88
CA VAL A 480 -1.08 -13.81 14.29
C VAL A 480 -0.29 -14.61 15.31
N ARG A 481 -0.96 -15.10 16.36
CA ARG A 481 -0.33 -15.95 17.39
C ARG A 481 0.24 -17.23 16.79
N THR A 482 -0.56 -17.94 15.99
CA THR A 482 -0.12 -19.20 15.36
C THR A 482 1.09 -18.99 14.45
N PHE A 483 1.08 -17.91 13.66
CA PHE A 483 2.20 -17.55 12.80
C PHE A 483 3.45 -17.18 13.61
N THR A 484 3.29 -16.36 14.65
CA THR A 484 4.38 -15.92 15.52
C THR A 484 5.08 -17.11 16.19
N GLU A 485 4.31 -18.05 16.75
CA GLU A 485 4.89 -19.28 17.31
C GLU A 485 5.65 -20.10 16.25
N TRP A 486 5.12 -20.17 15.04
CA TRP A 486 5.72 -20.90 13.94
C TRP A 486 7.04 -20.26 13.46
N ILE A 487 7.07 -18.94 13.24
CA ILE A 487 8.26 -18.25 12.72
C ILE A 487 9.36 -18.23 13.78
N ARG A 488 9.01 -17.99 15.06
CA ARG A 488 9.97 -18.00 16.17
C ARG A 488 10.69 -19.33 16.29
N ARG A 489 9.96 -20.46 16.23
CA ARG A 489 10.57 -21.80 16.28
C ARG A 489 11.60 -22.03 15.17
N ARG A 490 11.35 -21.47 13.98
CA ARG A 490 12.26 -21.59 12.83
C ARG A 490 13.49 -20.69 12.97
N LEU A 491 13.29 -19.44 13.34
CA LEU A 491 14.38 -18.50 13.56
C LEU A 491 15.32 -18.97 14.68
N LEU A 492 14.77 -19.53 15.76
CA LEU A 492 15.48 -19.98 16.96
C LEU A 492 15.92 -21.47 16.95
N GLY A 493 15.68 -22.20 15.87
CA GLY A 493 16.18 -23.58 15.69
C GLY A 493 15.56 -24.64 16.63
N ASN A 494 14.29 -24.48 17.05
CA ASN A 494 13.54 -25.39 17.93
C ASN A 494 14.14 -25.67 19.34
N ALA A 495 15.28 -25.08 19.70
CA ALA A 495 16.01 -25.42 20.91
C ALA A 495 15.67 -24.52 22.13
N SER A 496 15.31 -23.26 21.89
CA SER A 496 14.92 -22.34 22.98
C SER A 496 13.43 -22.44 23.28
N THR A 497 13.10 -22.51 24.57
CA THR A 497 11.73 -22.37 25.10
C THR A 497 11.53 -21.02 25.77
N ASP A 498 12.51 -20.12 25.64
CA ASP A 498 12.49 -18.83 26.30
C ASP A 498 11.41 -17.94 25.66
N PRO A 499 10.69 -17.19 26.50
CA PRO A 499 9.62 -16.33 26.01
C PRO A 499 10.15 -15.11 25.23
N VAL A 500 11.41 -14.72 25.45
CA VAL A 500 12.11 -13.69 24.71
C VAL A 500 13.61 -13.99 24.74
N VAL A 501 14.30 -13.70 23.64
CA VAL A 501 15.74 -13.96 23.46
C VAL A 501 16.43 -12.79 22.79
N GLU A 502 17.76 -12.78 22.82
CA GLU A 502 18.57 -11.83 22.04
C GLU A 502 18.26 -11.98 20.54
N GLY A 503 18.17 -10.86 19.85
CA GLY A 503 17.82 -10.79 18.44
C GLY A 503 16.32 -10.89 18.14
N GLU A 504 15.45 -11.10 19.13
CA GLU A 504 14.00 -11.20 18.95
C GLU A 504 13.40 -9.86 18.47
N LEU A 505 12.51 -9.91 17.48
CA LEU A 505 11.80 -8.72 16.99
C LEU A 505 10.54 -8.46 17.83
N LEU A 506 10.46 -7.29 18.45
CA LEU A 506 9.33 -6.82 19.26
C LEU A 506 8.68 -5.57 18.66
N GLU A 507 7.41 -5.35 18.98
CA GLU A 507 6.66 -4.12 18.72
C GLU A 507 6.29 -3.45 20.04
N VAL A 508 6.61 -2.16 20.16
CA VAL A 508 6.28 -1.33 21.32
C VAL A 508 4.77 -1.15 21.41
N PHE A 509 4.14 -1.65 22.47
CA PHE A 509 2.70 -1.50 22.64
C PHE A 509 2.31 -0.22 23.41
N HIS A 510 3.14 0.17 24.36
CA HIS A 510 3.02 1.45 25.07
C HIS A 510 4.29 2.25 24.93
N SER A 511 4.14 3.54 24.64
CA SER A 511 5.29 4.41 24.54
C SER A 511 5.98 4.54 25.88
N PHE A 512 7.29 4.74 25.88
CA PHE A 512 8.04 5.04 27.10
C PHE A 512 9.22 5.94 26.78
N ARG A 513 9.62 6.72 27.79
CA ARG A 513 10.78 7.60 27.72
C ARG A 513 12.04 6.79 27.98
N TRP A 514 13.10 7.13 27.27
CA TRP A 514 14.42 6.58 27.43
C TRP A 514 15.46 7.69 27.28
N GLU A 515 16.67 7.45 27.76
CA GLU A 515 17.77 8.41 27.74
C GLU A 515 18.93 7.83 26.95
N SER A 516 19.59 8.66 26.15
CA SER A 516 20.85 8.34 25.50
C SER A 516 21.92 9.37 25.85
N ALA A 517 23.17 9.09 25.50
CA ALA A 517 24.24 10.07 25.63
C ALA A 517 24.04 11.35 24.77
N LEU A 518 23.18 11.27 23.74
CA LEU A 518 22.94 12.34 22.76
C LEU A 518 21.61 13.09 22.99
N GLU A 519 20.60 12.42 23.52
CA GLU A 519 19.26 12.95 23.78
C GLU A 519 18.79 12.58 25.19
N THR A 520 18.51 13.60 25.99
CA THR A 520 17.78 13.45 27.25
C THR A 520 16.30 13.40 26.95
N ASN A 521 15.60 12.41 27.52
CA ASN A 521 14.14 12.29 27.49
C ASN A 521 13.51 11.93 26.11
N ALA A 522 14.21 11.11 25.32
CA ALA A 522 13.73 10.60 24.03
C ALA A 522 12.53 9.65 24.21
N LEU A 523 11.57 9.66 23.27
CA LEU A 523 10.33 8.90 23.38
C LEU A 523 10.28 7.77 22.34
N LEU A 524 10.19 6.51 22.82
CA LEU A 524 9.95 5.37 21.95
C LEU A 524 8.43 5.20 21.79
N TYR A 525 7.90 5.40 20.58
CA TYR A 525 6.46 5.42 20.35
C TYR A 525 5.85 4.03 20.15
N ARG A 526 4.57 3.90 20.53
CA ARG A 526 3.71 2.75 20.20
C ARG A 526 3.74 2.44 18.70
N GLY A 527 3.84 1.17 18.35
CA GLY A 527 3.90 0.69 16.97
C GLY A 527 5.30 0.64 16.38
N ARG A 528 6.32 1.18 17.06
CA ARG A 528 7.71 1.05 16.63
C ARG A 528 8.19 -0.39 16.83
N ARG A 529 8.83 -0.94 15.82
CA ARG A 529 9.48 -2.27 15.90
C ARG A 529 10.92 -2.10 16.31
N VAL A 530 11.37 -2.97 17.20
CA VAL A 530 12.71 -2.98 17.82
C VAL A 530 13.20 -4.41 17.93
N GLN A 531 14.51 -4.58 17.99
CA GLN A 531 15.17 -5.86 18.19
C GLN A 531 15.76 -5.91 19.59
N VAL A 532 15.62 -7.05 20.26
CA VAL A 532 16.18 -7.26 21.59
C VAL A 532 17.71 -7.42 21.46
N GLY A 533 18.46 -6.59 22.19
CA GLY A 533 19.89 -6.77 22.41
C GLY A 533 20.11 -7.64 23.66
N ASP A 534 21.07 -7.26 24.50
CA ASP A 534 21.35 -7.97 25.75
C ASP A 534 20.12 -7.95 26.68
N LEU A 535 19.80 -9.10 27.29
CA LEU A 535 18.73 -9.20 28.28
C LEU A 535 19.14 -9.96 29.55
N SER A 536 18.54 -9.56 30.66
CA SER A 536 18.61 -10.31 31.92
C SER A 536 17.75 -11.58 31.86
N PRO A 537 18.07 -12.63 32.66
CA PRO A 537 17.22 -13.80 32.76
C PRO A 537 15.78 -13.45 33.15
N VAL A 538 14.82 -14.19 32.59
CA VAL A 538 13.39 -14.05 32.92
C VAL A 538 13.20 -14.34 34.41
N ALA A 539 12.64 -13.36 35.12
CA ALA A 539 12.32 -13.46 36.53
C ALA A 539 10.83 -13.80 36.70
N GLN A 540 10.54 -14.85 37.46
CA GLN A 540 9.18 -15.18 37.88
C GLN A 540 8.90 -14.52 39.22
N VAL A 541 7.88 -13.67 39.26
CA VAL A 541 7.49 -12.88 40.43
C VAL A 541 6.23 -13.47 41.03
N GLU A 542 6.27 -13.74 42.34
CA GLU A 542 5.10 -14.11 43.12
C GLU A 542 4.65 -12.93 43.99
N GLN A 543 3.49 -12.36 43.68
CA GLN A 543 2.95 -11.21 44.41
C GLN A 543 1.70 -11.62 45.21
N PRO A 544 1.77 -11.63 46.55
CA PRO A 544 0.59 -11.80 47.38
C PRO A 544 -0.33 -10.58 47.26
N LEU A 545 -1.63 -10.83 47.13
CA LEU A 545 -2.67 -9.81 47.07
C LEU A 545 -3.67 -9.96 48.22
N LYS A 546 -4.06 -8.84 48.83
CA LYS A 546 -4.99 -8.83 49.95
C LYS A 546 -6.35 -9.40 49.52
N GLY A 547 -6.80 -10.44 50.21
CA GLY A 547 -8.08 -11.12 49.92
C GLY A 547 -7.97 -12.29 48.95
N ARG A 548 -6.76 -12.63 48.47
CA ARG A 548 -6.50 -13.86 47.70
C ARG A 548 -5.81 -14.89 48.60
N GLN A 549 -6.15 -16.17 48.41
CA GLN A 549 -5.53 -17.29 49.16
C GLN A 549 -4.13 -17.62 48.64
N ASN A 550 -3.94 -17.57 47.33
CA ASN A 550 -2.67 -17.87 46.67
C ASN A 550 -2.06 -16.59 46.09
N PRO A 551 -0.72 -16.45 46.09
CA PRO A 551 -0.04 -15.39 45.35
C PRO A 551 -0.39 -15.43 43.86
N VAL A 552 -0.40 -14.26 43.23
CA VAL A 552 -0.51 -14.14 41.77
C VAL A 552 0.90 -14.13 41.19
N THR A 553 1.12 -14.96 40.18
CA THR A 553 2.42 -15.11 39.52
C THR A 553 2.42 -14.42 38.17
N PHE A 554 3.53 -13.76 37.83
CA PHE A 554 3.79 -13.21 36.51
C PHE A 554 5.30 -13.20 36.23
N SER A 555 5.68 -13.11 34.96
CA SER A 555 7.05 -13.16 34.47
C SER A 555 7.48 -11.82 33.89
N LEU A 556 8.72 -11.43 34.13
CA LEU A 556 9.29 -10.21 33.56
C LEU A 556 10.76 -10.36 33.22
N VAL A 557 11.24 -9.56 32.28
CA VAL A 557 12.68 -9.34 32.07
C VAL A 557 13.06 -8.05 32.79
N PRO A 558 13.90 -8.11 33.85
CA PRO A 558 14.19 -6.93 34.66
C PRO A 558 14.87 -5.80 33.88
N ARG A 559 15.81 -6.17 32.99
CA ARG A 559 16.57 -5.25 32.15
C ARG A 559 16.81 -5.87 30.79
N LEU A 560 16.59 -5.10 29.74
CA LEU A 560 16.95 -5.45 28.36
C LEU A 560 17.42 -4.21 27.60
N ARG A 561 18.25 -4.43 26.58
CA ARG A 561 18.62 -3.41 25.59
C ARG A 561 17.79 -3.59 24.34
N LEU A 562 17.48 -2.48 23.68
CA LEU A 562 16.75 -2.46 22.42
C LEU A 562 17.59 -1.82 21.33
N ALA A 563 17.54 -2.39 20.13
CA ALA A 563 18.17 -1.88 18.92
C ALA A 563 17.14 -1.68 17.81
N GLY A 564 17.45 -0.88 16.81
CA GLY A 564 16.61 -0.76 15.62
C GLY A 564 16.95 0.46 14.77
N PRO A 565 16.21 0.69 13.67
CA PRO A 565 16.39 1.87 12.84
C PRO A 565 16.31 3.15 13.69
N GLY A 566 17.37 3.96 13.70
CA GLY A 566 17.47 5.16 14.52
C GLY A 566 17.55 4.91 16.03
N LEU A 567 18.05 3.75 16.48
CA LEU A 567 18.22 3.37 17.87
C LEU A 567 19.49 2.53 18.07
N ALA A 568 20.53 3.10 18.68
CA ALA A 568 21.74 2.35 19.02
C ALA A 568 21.48 1.43 20.23
N PRO A 569 21.87 0.13 20.17
CA PRO A 569 21.63 -0.84 21.25
C PRO A 569 22.18 -0.42 22.61
N GLU A 570 23.34 0.23 22.61
CA GLU A 570 24.03 0.69 23.80
C GLU A 570 23.32 1.82 24.54
N ASP A 571 22.45 2.55 23.83
CA ASP A 571 21.81 3.74 24.34
C ASP A 571 20.40 3.44 24.87
N CYS A 572 19.67 2.45 24.33
CA CYS A 572 18.27 2.21 24.71
C CYS A 572 18.10 1.04 25.69
N GLN A 573 18.33 1.31 26.98
CA GLN A 573 17.98 0.38 28.06
C GLN A 573 16.49 0.51 28.44
N VAL A 574 15.84 -0.63 28.61
CA VAL A 574 14.47 -0.75 29.07
C VAL A 574 14.42 -1.61 30.32
N ASP A 575 13.57 -1.21 31.27
CA ASP A 575 13.34 -1.94 32.51
C ASP A 575 11.98 -2.64 32.51
N ASN A 576 11.93 -3.79 33.18
CA ASN A 576 10.71 -4.53 33.50
C ASN A 576 9.79 -4.82 32.31
N LEU A 577 10.29 -5.45 31.25
CA LEU A 577 9.44 -5.97 30.18
C LEU A 577 8.54 -7.07 30.73
N LEU A 578 7.22 -6.88 30.66
CA LEU A 578 6.24 -7.87 31.14
C LEU A 578 6.07 -8.99 30.11
N VAL A 579 6.60 -10.16 30.44
CA VAL A 579 6.66 -11.31 29.53
C VAL A 579 5.28 -11.88 29.23
N ASP A 580 4.39 -11.92 30.21
CA ASP A 580 3.00 -12.40 30.06
C ASP A 580 2.19 -11.61 29.02
N TYR A 581 2.67 -10.43 28.63
CA TYR A 581 2.05 -9.59 27.63
C TYR A 581 2.49 -9.91 26.18
N LEU A 582 3.67 -10.50 25.98
CA LEU A 582 4.28 -10.67 24.66
C LEU A 582 3.39 -11.43 23.66
N ALA A 583 2.66 -12.44 24.14
CA ALA A 583 1.78 -13.28 23.32
C ALA A 583 0.30 -12.81 23.31
N ARG A 584 -0.01 -11.66 23.90
CA ARG A 584 -1.38 -11.13 24.07
C ARG A 584 -1.76 -10.18 22.95
N GLU A 585 -2.04 -10.72 21.77
CA GLU A 585 -2.47 -9.93 20.60
C GLU A 585 -3.76 -9.12 20.81
N ASP A 586 -4.60 -9.50 21.78
CA ASP A 586 -5.79 -8.74 22.18
C ASP A 586 -5.47 -7.54 23.08
N GLY A 587 -4.24 -7.49 23.62
CA GLY A 587 -3.79 -6.50 24.57
C GLY A 587 -4.46 -6.59 25.94
N ILE A 588 -5.02 -7.76 26.30
CA ILE A 588 -5.80 -7.93 27.53
C ILE A 588 -5.07 -8.87 28.50
N LEU A 589 -4.63 -8.30 29.63
CA LEU A 589 -4.14 -9.06 30.78
C LEU A 589 -5.25 -9.41 31.75
N PRO A 590 -5.17 -10.56 32.45
CA PRO A 590 -6.05 -10.86 33.58
C PRO A 590 -5.96 -9.76 34.64
N ALA A 591 -7.11 -9.31 35.17
CA ALA A 591 -7.17 -8.21 36.15
C ALA A 591 -6.30 -8.46 37.39
N ASP A 592 -6.17 -9.72 37.83
CA ASP A 592 -5.32 -10.09 38.96
C ASP A 592 -3.83 -9.93 38.65
N VAL A 593 -3.38 -10.24 37.42
CA VAL A 593 -1.99 -10.04 36.97
C VAL A 593 -1.68 -8.55 36.88
N VAL A 594 -2.61 -7.75 36.37
CA VAL A 594 -2.50 -6.28 36.34
C VAL A 594 -2.31 -5.72 37.75
N LEU A 595 -3.17 -6.11 38.69
CA LEU A 595 -3.10 -5.66 40.07
C LEU A 595 -1.82 -6.13 40.77
N ALA A 596 -1.40 -7.37 40.53
CA ALA A 596 -0.16 -7.93 41.05
C ALA A 596 1.06 -7.17 40.57
N ALA A 597 1.22 -6.99 39.26
CA ALA A 597 2.33 -6.26 38.67
C ALA A 597 2.40 -4.81 39.18
N GLN A 598 1.24 -4.15 39.34
CA GLN A 598 1.17 -2.79 39.87
C GLN A 598 1.62 -2.70 41.34
N VAL A 599 1.16 -3.61 42.19
CA VAL A 599 1.57 -3.65 43.63
C VAL A 599 3.05 -3.98 43.76
N TRP A 600 3.53 -4.93 42.96
CA TRP A 600 4.94 -5.32 42.96
C TRP A 600 5.83 -4.15 42.57
N PHE A 601 5.54 -3.46 41.46
CA PHE A 601 6.34 -2.33 41.00
C PHE A 601 6.37 -1.18 42.02
N GLN A 602 5.22 -0.86 42.64
CA GLN A 602 5.16 0.15 43.70
C GLN A 602 6.01 -0.21 44.92
N THR A 603 6.09 -1.51 45.23
CA THR A 603 6.90 -2.02 46.35
C THR A 603 8.39 -1.94 46.02
N GLU A 604 8.76 -2.34 44.80
CA GLU A 604 10.15 -2.32 44.35
C GLU A 604 10.70 -0.90 44.24
N ARG A 605 9.88 0.04 43.74
CA ARG A 605 10.23 1.46 43.71
C ARG A 605 10.50 2.03 45.11
N LYS A 606 9.69 1.65 46.11
CA LYS A 606 9.92 2.06 47.51
C LYS A 606 11.21 1.47 48.08
N ARG A 607 11.49 0.18 47.80
CA ARG A 607 12.71 -0.49 48.27
C ARG A 607 13.98 0.15 47.73
N ARG A 608 14.00 0.56 46.46
CA ARG A 608 15.16 1.27 45.88
C ARG A 608 15.36 2.63 46.56
N TYR A 609 14.29 3.34 46.88
CA TYR A 609 14.34 4.62 47.58
C TYR A 609 14.85 4.49 49.03
N ASP A 610 14.41 3.47 49.77
CA ASP A 610 14.85 3.25 51.16
C ASP A 610 16.33 2.83 51.26
N HIS A 611 16.98 2.42 50.16
CA HIS A 611 18.37 1.95 50.16
C HIS A 611 19.41 3.03 49.78
N ASP A 612 19.01 4.08 49.05
CA ASP A 612 19.85 5.24 48.72
C ASP A 612 19.70 6.32 49.79
N ILE A 613 20.58 6.29 50.79
CA ILE A 613 20.71 7.36 51.80
C ILE A 613 21.44 8.54 51.14
N SER A 614 20.70 9.40 50.44
CA SER A 614 21.12 10.77 50.15
C SER A 614 19.91 11.69 50.27
N ASP A 615 20.08 12.82 50.97
CA ASP A 615 19.07 13.87 51.26
C ASP A 615 18.54 14.61 50.00
N ALA A 616 18.50 13.96 48.84
CA ALA A 616 17.79 14.49 47.69
C ALA A 616 16.28 14.41 47.96
N PRO A 617 15.51 15.49 47.75
CA PRO A 617 14.06 15.39 47.77
C PRO A 617 13.64 14.31 46.77
N PRO A 618 12.53 13.58 46.98
CA PRO A 618 12.03 12.66 45.97
C PRO A 618 12.01 13.42 44.65
N GLU A 619 12.81 13.00 43.67
CA GLU A 619 12.71 13.53 42.31
C GLU A 619 11.22 13.59 42.02
N GLU A 620 10.76 14.80 41.64
CA GLU A 620 9.37 15.02 41.32
C GLU A 620 8.91 13.87 40.45
N SER A 621 7.77 13.27 40.83
CA SER A 621 7.06 12.23 40.07
C SER A 621 7.44 12.34 38.60
N PRO A 622 8.00 11.29 37.96
CA PRO A 622 8.61 11.43 36.64
C PRO A 622 7.67 12.25 35.76
N GLU A 623 8.18 13.34 35.18
CA GLU A 623 7.43 14.20 34.26
C GLU A 623 6.48 13.33 33.45
N GLU A 624 5.18 13.55 33.66
CA GLU A 624 4.16 12.51 33.50
C GLU A 624 4.34 11.67 32.23
N ALA A 625 4.25 10.34 32.42
CA ALA A 625 4.42 9.37 31.35
C ALA A 625 3.54 9.74 30.13
N PRO A 626 4.05 9.52 28.90
CA PRO A 626 3.32 9.78 27.65
C PRO A 626 1.86 9.30 27.72
N GLU A 627 0.94 9.96 27.00
CA GLU A 627 -0.49 9.64 27.00
C GLU A 627 -0.80 8.14 26.84
N ASP A 628 -0.07 7.48 25.96
CA ASP A 628 -0.13 6.04 25.65
C ASP A 628 0.74 5.16 26.55
N ALA A 629 1.57 5.76 27.40
CA ALA A 629 2.30 5.15 28.50
C ALA A 629 1.47 5.09 29.80
N GLN A 630 0.36 5.83 29.89
CA GLN A 630 -0.50 5.87 31.08
C GLN A 630 -1.45 4.68 31.17
N THR A 631 -0.90 3.48 31.09
CA THR A 631 -1.68 2.24 31.19
C THR A 631 -1.78 1.74 32.61
N ALA A 632 -2.47 0.61 32.76
CA ALA A 632 -2.87 0.00 34.02
C ALA A 632 -1.72 -0.20 35.03
N ILE A 633 -0.49 -0.36 34.53
CA ILE A 633 0.70 -0.70 35.32
C ILE A 633 1.81 0.31 34.98
N GLN A 634 2.00 1.31 35.83
CA GLN A 634 3.13 2.24 35.69
C GLN A 634 4.45 1.51 35.96
N GLY A 635 5.47 1.76 35.14
CA GLY A 635 6.84 1.27 35.36
C GLY A 635 7.16 -0.13 34.86
N VAL A 636 6.25 -0.73 34.09
CA VAL A 636 6.53 -1.92 33.28
C VAL A 636 6.45 -1.55 31.80
N SER A 637 7.25 -2.24 31.01
CA SER A 637 7.27 -2.07 29.56
C SER A 637 6.40 -3.15 28.91
N LEU A 638 5.44 -2.75 28.07
CA LEU A 638 4.56 -3.68 27.37
C LEU A 638 4.88 -3.68 25.87
N MET A 639 5.13 -4.87 25.33
CA MET A 639 5.47 -5.10 23.93
C MET A 639 4.78 -6.37 23.41
N HIS A 640 4.58 -6.45 22.10
CA HIS A 640 4.19 -7.67 21.40
C HIS A 640 5.35 -8.20 20.57
N TYR A 641 5.24 -9.40 20.03
CA TYR A 641 6.16 -9.83 18.98
C TYR A 641 5.95 -9.01 17.69
N GLY A 642 7.05 -8.59 17.05
CA GLY A 642 7.01 -7.68 15.90
C GLY A 642 6.91 -8.34 14.52
N TYR A 643 6.71 -9.66 14.46
CA TYR A 643 6.70 -10.43 13.21
C TYR A 643 5.39 -10.29 12.42
N ALA A 644 4.27 -10.18 13.12
CA ALA A 644 2.95 -10.21 12.49
C ALA A 644 1.94 -9.32 13.18
N ALA A 645 0.86 -8.99 12.48
CA ALA A 645 -0.25 -8.23 13.02
C ALA A 645 -1.56 -8.54 12.30
N THR A 646 -2.67 -8.14 12.92
CA THR A 646 -3.92 -8.03 12.17
C THR A 646 -3.91 -6.79 11.30
N VAL A 647 -4.60 -6.84 10.16
CA VAL A 647 -4.78 -5.64 9.29
C VAL A 647 -5.43 -4.48 10.06
N HIS A 648 -6.32 -4.77 11.03
CA HIS A 648 -6.92 -3.75 11.88
C HIS A 648 -5.89 -3.01 12.75
N HIS A 649 -4.88 -3.72 13.25
CA HIS A 649 -3.79 -3.13 14.04
C HIS A 649 -2.79 -2.39 13.14
N ALA A 650 -2.48 -2.98 11.99
CA ALA A 650 -1.56 -2.43 10.99
C ALA A 650 -2.08 -1.20 10.24
N GLN A 651 -3.38 -0.93 10.29
CA GLN A 651 -4.00 0.19 9.58
C GLN A 651 -3.36 1.54 9.95
N GLY A 652 -3.04 2.33 8.92
CA GLY A 652 -2.32 3.60 9.04
C GLY A 652 -0.82 3.46 9.30
N MET A 653 -0.30 2.24 9.52
CA MET A 653 1.13 1.95 9.55
C MET A 653 1.64 1.67 8.13
N ARG A 654 2.95 1.80 7.93
CA ARG A 654 3.59 1.51 6.63
C ARG A 654 4.76 0.57 6.85
N GLN A 655 4.86 -0.49 6.04
CA GLN A 655 6.00 -1.40 6.01
C GLN A 655 6.45 -1.62 4.56
N PRO A 656 7.76 -1.75 4.27
CA PRO A 656 8.23 -1.93 2.89
C PRO A 656 7.56 -3.12 2.21
N TRP A 657 7.61 -4.29 2.82
CA TRP A 657 7.00 -5.52 2.31
C TRP A 657 5.95 -6.06 3.28
N CYS A 658 4.76 -6.37 2.75
CA CYS A 658 3.70 -7.02 3.51
C CYS A 658 3.36 -8.39 2.91
N TYR A 659 3.44 -9.43 3.72
CA TYR A 659 2.95 -10.76 3.38
C TYR A 659 1.55 -10.92 3.95
N VAL A 660 0.55 -10.96 3.08
CA VAL A 660 -0.87 -10.94 3.46
C VAL A 660 -1.46 -12.33 3.32
N ASP A 661 -2.01 -12.87 4.41
CA ASP A 661 -2.79 -14.11 4.35
C ASP A 661 -4.20 -13.82 3.82
N GLY A 662 -4.43 -14.12 2.55
CA GLY A 662 -5.70 -13.93 1.86
C GLY A 662 -6.83 -14.84 2.34
N SER A 663 -6.58 -15.78 3.26
CA SER A 663 -7.62 -16.64 3.83
C SER A 663 -8.53 -15.85 4.77
N HIS A 664 -9.75 -15.63 4.32
CA HIS A 664 -10.78 -14.94 5.09
C HIS A 664 -11.97 -15.87 5.32
N GLN A 665 -12.34 -16.05 6.59
CA GLN A 665 -13.42 -16.97 6.97
C GLN A 665 -14.81 -16.43 6.61
N ALA A 666 -14.97 -15.10 6.49
CA ALA A 666 -16.23 -14.53 5.99
C ALA A 666 -16.28 -14.60 4.47
N ARG A 667 -17.50 -14.57 3.92
CA ARG A 667 -17.80 -14.62 2.48
C ARG A 667 -16.88 -13.65 1.72
N SER A 668 -15.97 -14.19 0.91
CA SER A 668 -15.01 -13.42 0.10
C SER A 668 -15.71 -12.43 -0.83
N GLN A 669 -16.96 -12.71 -1.21
CA GLN A 669 -17.84 -11.81 -1.95
C GLN A 669 -18.58 -10.82 -1.03
N SER A 670 -17.87 -9.99 -0.27
CA SER A 670 -18.50 -8.99 0.61
C SER A 670 -17.71 -7.68 0.66
N ALA A 671 -18.43 -6.59 0.93
CA ALA A 671 -17.83 -5.28 1.21
C ALA A 671 -16.76 -5.37 2.30
N GLY A 672 -17.01 -6.16 3.35
CA GLY A 672 -16.06 -6.37 4.44
C GLY A 672 -14.73 -6.97 3.98
N TYR A 673 -14.76 -8.01 3.15
CA TYR A 673 -13.53 -8.63 2.61
C TYR A 673 -12.77 -7.68 1.68
N PHE A 674 -13.47 -7.01 0.77
CA PHE A 674 -12.84 -6.09 -0.18
C PHE A 674 -12.20 -4.90 0.54
N ARG A 675 -12.88 -4.33 1.54
CA ARG A 675 -12.32 -3.28 2.41
C ARG A 675 -11.12 -3.78 3.20
N TRP A 676 -11.19 -5.01 3.73
CA TRP A 676 -10.09 -5.62 4.47
C TRP A 676 -8.85 -5.80 3.58
N LEU A 677 -9.02 -6.40 2.40
CA LEU A 677 -7.92 -6.62 1.46
C LEU A 677 -7.34 -5.29 0.98
N TYR A 678 -8.21 -4.34 0.60
CA TYR A 678 -7.80 -2.98 0.25
C TYR A 678 -6.96 -2.34 1.36
N THR A 679 -7.44 -2.39 2.61
CA THR A 679 -6.71 -1.87 3.77
C THR A 679 -5.34 -2.55 3.92
N ALA A 680 -5.25 -3.87 3.73
CA ALA A 680 -3.98 -4.59 3.76
C ALA A 680 -3.00 -4.09 2.70
N LEU A 681 -3.47 -3.82 1.48
CA LEU A 681 -2.63 -3.28 0.39
C LEU A 681 -2.08 -1.89 0.72
N THR A 682 -2.83 -1.08 1.47
CA THR A 682 -2.40 0.28 1.87
C THR A 682 -1.31 0.31 2.94
N VAL A 683 -1.08 -0.80 3.65
CA VAL A 683 0.00 -0.91 4.65
C VAL A 683 1.36 -1.07 3.96
N ALA A 684 1.39 -1.67 2.77
CA ALA A 684 2.64 -1.90 2.05
C ALA A 684 3.19 -0.61 1.43
N GLY A 685 4.49 -0.39 1.58
CA GLY A 685 5.24 0.74 1.03
C GLY A 685 5.83 0.42 -0.34
N THR A 686 6.52 -0.71 -0.45
CA THR A 686 7.22 -1.18 -1.66
C THR A 686 6.43 -2.29 -2.35
N GLY A 687 6.10 -3.37 -1.64
CA GLY A 687 5.45 -4.52 -2.27
C GLY A 687 4.58 -5.38 -1.35
N VAL A 688 3.73 -6.18 -1.97
CA VAL A 688 2.77 -7.09 -1.33
C VAL A 688 2.99 -8.50 -1.85
N VAL A 689 3.02 -9.46 -0.94
CA VAL A 689 2.98 -10.88 -1.27
C VAL A 689 1.71 -11.47 -0.67
N LEU A 690 0.79 -11.88 -1.52
CA LEU A 690 -0.49 -12.44 -1.12
C LEU A 690 -0.42 -13.97 -1.17
N PHE A 691 -0.71 -14.65 -0.07
CA PHE A 691 -0.73 -16.11 0.00
C PHE A 691 -2.04 -16.62 0.57
N ASN A 692 -2.38 -17.90 0.34
CA ASN A 692 -3.70 -18.47 0.65
C ASN A 692 -4.90 -17.72 0.04
N PHE A 693 -4.68 -16.91 -1.00
CA PHE A 693 -5.75 -16.23 -1.72
C PHE A 693 -6.48 -17.21 -2.64
N ARG A 694 -7.80 -17.10 -2.67
CA ARG A 694 -8.65 -17.79 -3.63
C ARG A 694 -9.32 -16.74 -4.51
N PRO A 695 -9.19 -16.81 -5.84
CA PRO A 695 -9.89 -15.90 -6.74
C PRO A 695 -11.37 -15.82 -6.40
N VAL A 696 -11.94 -14.61 -6.47
CA VAL A 696 -13.37 -14.40 -6.27
C VAL A 696 -14.03 -14.39 -7.63
N HIS A 697 -15.10 -15.18 -7.79
CA HIS A 697 -15.89 -15.29 -9.01
C HIS A 697 -17.34 -15.64 -8.66
N ALA A 698 -18.23 -15.59 -9.64
CA ALA A 698 -19.68 -15.78 -9.43
C ALA A 698 -20.05 -17.11 -8.74
N PHE A 699 -19.19 -18.12 -8.83
CA PHE A 699 -19.40 -19.43 -8.24
C PHE A 699 -18.66 -19.62 -6.90
N SER A 700 -17.86 -18.67 -6.42
CA SER A 700 -17.10 -18.88 -5.17
C SER A 700 -18.02 -19.16 -3.98
N GLY A 701 -17.81 -20.31 -3.33
CA GLY A 701 -18.59 -20.72 -2.16
C GLY A 701 -20.02 -21.19 -2.46
N MET A 702 -20.33 -21.53 -3.72
CA MET A 702 -21.62 -22.10 -4.09
C MET A 702 -21.81 -23.50 -3.49
N VAL A 703 -23.06 -23.87 -3.23
CA VAL A 703 -23.39 -25.25 -2.83
C VAL A 703 -23.63 -26.10 -4.07
N TRP A 704 -22.78 -27.09 -4.31
CA TRP A 704 -22.95 -28.06 -5.40
C TRP A 704 -23.89 -29.20 -4.99
N LYS A 705 -24.84 -29.55 -5.86
CA LYS A 705 -25.82 -30.64 -5.63
C LYS A 705 -25.95 -31.53 -6.86
N ALA A 706 -25.29 -32.69 -6.86
CA ALA A 706 -25.42 -33.69 -7.92
C ALA A 706 -26.19 -34.96 -7.52
N ASN A 707 -26.50 -35.16 -6.23
CA ASN A 707 -27.08 -36.42 -5.72
C ASN A 707 -28.43 -36.83 -6.35
N ALA A 708 -29.18 -35.88 -6.93
CA ALA A 708 -30.46 -36.12 -7.58
C ALA A 708 -30.38 -36.07 -9.13
N ALA A 709 -29.16 -36.00 -9.68
CA ALA A 709 -28.93 -35.92 -11.11
C ALA A 709 -29.39 -37.21 -11.81
N LYS A 710 -30.00 -37.06 -12.99
CA LYS A 710 -30.50 -38.19 -13.79
C LYS A 710 -29.67 -38.36 -15.06
N ALA A 711 -29.16 -39.56 -15.27
CA ALA A 711 -28.53 -39.93 -16.55
C ALA A 711 -29.61 -40.03 -17.64
N THR A 712 -29.50 -39.22 -18.70
CA THR A 712 -30.43 -39.24 -19.82
C THR A 712 -29.79 -38.72 -21.10
N SER A 713 -30.11 -39.35 -22.23
CA SER A 713 -29.72 -38.86 -23.56
C SER A 713 -30.68 -37.80 -24.11
N ALA A 714 -31.76 -37.47 -23.39
CA ALA A 714 -32.82 -36.58 -23.85
C ALA A 714 -32.61 -35.10 -23.45
N ILE A 715 -31.36 -34.64 -23.34
CA ILE A 715 -31.03 -33.24 -22.98
C ILE A 715 -31.24 -32.34 -24.21
N LYS A 716 -32.03 -31.27 -24.04
CA LYS A 716 -32.36 -30.34 -25.14
C LYS A 716 -31.34 -29.21 -25.24
N VAL A 717 -30.97 -28.86 -26.47
CA VAL A 717 -29.98 -27.83 -26.79
C VAL A 717 -30.65 -26.63 -27.47
N GLY A 718 -30.11 -25.42 -27.33
CA GLY A 718 -30.52 -24.25 -28.12
C GLY A 718 -31.80 -23.55 -27.65
N TYR A 719 -32.24 -23.78 -26.42
CA TYR A 719 -33.36 -23.03 -25.82
C TYR A 719 -32.89 -21.80 -25.05
N GLY A 720 -33.81 -20.90 -24.72
CA GLY A 720 -33.51 -19.71 -23.91
C GLY A 720 -33.47 -18.40 -24.70
N TRP A 721 -34.12 -18.42 -25.86
CA TRP A 721 -34.39 -17.27 -26.70
C TRP A 721 -35.77 -17.44 -27.35
N SER A 722 -36.31 -16.37 -27.93
CA SER A 722 -37.62 -16.34 -28.55
C SER A 722 -37.53 -15.84 -29.99
N LEU A 723 -38.44 -16.34 -30.84
CA LEU A 723 -38.61 -15.87 -32.20
C LEU A 723 -39.38 -14.54 -32.18
N GLN A 724 -38.70 -13.47 -31.73
CA GLN A 724 -39.28 -12.14 -31.66
C GLN A 724 -39.50 -11.57 -33.05
N GLN A 725 -40.76 -11.27 -33.35
CA GLN A 725 -41.12 -10.56 -34.57
C GLN A 725 -40.80 -9.07 -34.37
N ARG A 726 -40.02 -8.50 -35.27
CA ARG A 726 -39.70 -7.07 -35.28
C ARG A 726 -39.72 -6.51 -36.70
N PRO A 727 -39.85 -5.19 -36.86
CA PRO A 727 -39.59 -4.55 -38.14
C PRO A 727 -38.19 -4.88 -38.65
N LEU A 728 -38.06 -5.05 -39.96
CA LEU A 728 -36.78 -5.22 -40.63
C LEU A 728 -36.02 -3.89 -40.62
N THR A 729 -34.70 -3.97 -40.55
CA THR A 729 -33.83 -2.81 -40.80
C THR A 729 -33.64 -2.63 -42.31
N ALA A 730 -33.27 -1.41 -42.74
CA ALA A 730 -33.02 -1.13 -44.16
C ALA A 730 -31.95 -2.04 -44.79
N ALA A 731 -31.00 -2.56 -44.00
CA ALA A 731 -30.02 -3.52 -44.49
C ALA A 731 -30.64 -4.92 -44.70
N GLU A 732 -31.58 -5.33 -43.84
CA GLU A 732 -32.25 -6.63 -43.91
C GLU A 732 -33.31 -6.69 -45.01
N GLU A 733 -33.93 -5.56 -45.35
CA GLU A 733 -34.87 -5.45 -46.48
C GLU A 733 -34.21 -5.74 -47.84
N ASN A 734 -32.89 -5.57 -47.93
CA ASN A 734 -32.11 -5.79 -49.15
C ASN A 734 -31.45 -7.18 -49.22
N LEU A 735 -31.71 -8.08 -48.26
CA LEU A 735 -31.16 -9.43 -48.27
C LEU A 735 -31.98 -10.36 -49.17
N ASP A 736 -31.31 -11.19 -49.96
CA ASP A 736 -31.95 -12.25 -50.73
C ASP A 736 -32.61 -13.26 -49.78
N CYS A 737 -33.93 -13.43 -49.92
CA CYS A 737 -34.69 -14.34 -49.06
C CYS A 737 -34.41 -15.80 -49.42
N PRO A 738 -34.26 -16.70 -48.43
CA PRO A 738 -34.10 -18.13 -48.69
C PRO A 738 -35.37 -18.71 -49.31
N ALA A 739 -35.18 -19.74 -50.14
CA ALA A 739 -36.28 -20.41 -50.80
C ALA A 739 -37.28 -20.98 -49.75
N GLY A 740 -38.58 -20.79 -49.98
CA GLY A 740 -39.65 -21.25 -49.07
C GLY A 740 -40.02 -20.30 -47.94
N LEU A 741 -39.32 -19.17 -47.75
CA LEU A 741 -39.65 -18.18 -46.71
C LEU A 741 -41.01 -17.52 -46.94
N VAL A 742 -41.25 -17.08 -48.18
CA VAL A 742 -42.48 -16.37 -48.57
C VAL A 742 -43.70 -17.30 -48.51
N ASP A 743 -43.48 -18.59 -48.77
CA ASP A 743 -44.51 -19.63 -48.75
C ASP A 743 -44.79 -20.17 -47.33
N SER A 744 -44.08 -19.68 -46.31
CA SER A 744 -44.29 -20.08 -44.92
C SER A 744 -45.70 -19.72 -44.44
N PRO A 745 -46.36 -20.56 -43.61
CA PRO A 745 -47.61 -20.20 -42.94
C PRO A 745 -47.50 -18.94 -42.06
N ASN A 746 -46.29 -18.57 -41.65
CA ASN A 746 -46.03 -17.35 -40.89
C ASN A 746 -44.67 -16.75 -41.32
N PRO A 747 -44.62 -15.99 -42.43
CA PRO A 747 -43.37 -15.49 -43.00
C PRO A 747 -42.58 -14.59 -42.04
N ALA A 748 -43.26 -13.79 -41.20
CA ALA A 748 -42.60 -12.92 -40.22
C ALA A 748 -41.85 -13.72 -39.16
N LEU A 749 -42.44 -14.81 -38.67
CA LEU A 749 -41.79 -15.70 -37.71
C LEU A 749 -40.60 -16.44 -38.34
N SER A 750 -40.79 -16.98 -39.54
CA SER A 750 -39.73 -17.66 -40.29
C SER A 750 -38.59 -16.70 -40.64
N ALA A 751 -38.89 -15.43 -40.90
CA ALA A 751 -37.88 -14.39 -41.13
C ALA A 751 -37.09 -14.10 -39.85
N ALA A 752 -37.74 -14.05 -38.68
CA ALA A 752 -37.05 -13.90 -37.40
C ALA A 752 -36.06 -15.04 -37.13
N ALA A 753 -36.47 -16.30 -37.40
CA ALA A 753 -35.59 -17.46 -37.30
C ALA A 753 -34.42 -17.37 -38.29
N TRP A 754 -34.71 -17.06 -39.55
CA TRP A 754 -33.71 -16.93 -40.60
C TRP A 754 -32.68 -15.85 -40.30
N LEU A 755 -33.09 -14.62 -40.03
CA LEU A 755 -32.17 -13.50 -39.82
C LEU A 755 -31.23 -13.77 -38.64
N LYS A 756 -31.76 -14.32 -37.55
CA LYS A 756 -30.97 -14.67 -36.36
C LYS A 756 -29.91 -15.74 -36.68
N ILE A 757 -30.31 -16.82 -37.35
CA ILE A 757 -29.40 -17.91 -37.69
C ILE A 757 -28.41 -17.50 -38.78
N ALA A 758 -28.85 -16.80 -39.82
CA ALA A 758 -27.99 -16.34 -40.91
C ALA A 758 -26.88 -15.41 -40.42
N ALA A 759 -27.19 -14.49 -39.50
CA ALA A 759 -26.20 -13.62 -38.88
C ALA A 759 -25.12 -14.40 -38.11
N LEU A 760 -25.49 -15.49 -37.43
CA LEU A 760 -24.58 -16.34 -36.67
C LEU A 760 -23.83 -17.36 -37.54
N ALA A 761 -24.46 -17.85 -38.60
CA ALA A 761 -23.91 -18.87 -39.50
C ALA A 761 -22.89 -18.29 -40.48
N LYS A 762 -23.09 -17.05 -40.94
CA LYS A 762 -22.24 -16.41 -41.97
C LYS A 762 -20.76 -16.31 -41.58
N PRO A 763 -20.38 -15.86 -40.35
CA PRO A 763 -18.98 -15.85 -39.91
C PRO A 763 -18.35 -17.25 -39.83
N LEU A 764 -19.18 -18.29 -39.72
CA LEU A 764 -18.74 -19.69 -39.64
C LEU A 764 -18.58 -20.33 -41.03
N GLY A 765 -18.82 -19.58 -42.11
CA GLY A 765 -18.75 -20.09 -43.49
C GLY A 765 -20.02 -20.79 -43.96
N TRP A 766 -21.16 -20.60 -43.28
CA TRP A 766 -22.44 -21.23 -43.60
C TRP A 766 -23.48 -20.21 -44.06
N THR A 767 -24.32 -20.61 -45.00
CA THR A 767 -25.40 -19.78 -45.55
C THR A 767 -26.73 -20.51 -45.45
N VAL A 768 -27.82 -19.79 -45.13
CA VAL A 768 -29.17 -20.36 -45.12
C VAL A 768 -29.72 -20.27 -46.55
N VAL A 769 -29.98 -21.41 -47.18
CA VAL A 769 -30.40 -21.46 -48.60
C VAL A 769 -31.89 -21.73 -48.78
N SER A 770 -32.51 -22.45 -47.83
CA SER A 770 -33.96 -22.67 -47.83
C SER A 770 -34.51 -22.80 -46.43
N ILE A 771 -35.80 -22.54 -46.30
CA ILE A 771 -36.57 -22.70 -45.08
C ILE A 771 -37.87 -23.45 -45.37
N SER A 772 -38.26 -24.33 -44.46
CA SER A 772 -39.56 -24.98 -44.47
C SER A 772 -40.15 -24.97 -43.06
N SER A 773 -41.44 -24.70 -42.97
CA SER A 773 -42.08 -24.37 -41.69
C SER A 773 -43.31 -25.23 -41.48
N SER A 774 -43.50 -25.68 -40.25
CA SER A 774 -44.67 -26.42 -39.81
C SER A 774 -45.06 -25.97 -38.41
N ARG A 775 -46.20 -26.42 -37.89
CA ARG A 775 -46.69 -25.97 -36.58
C ARG A 775 -45.63 -26.24 -35.50
N TYR A 776 -45.13 -25.16 -34.87
CA TYR A 776 -44.12 -25.19 -33.80
C TYR A 776 -42.71 -25.67 -34.22
N LEU A 777 -42.39 -25.63 -35.52
CA LEU A 777 -41.11 -26.09 -36.04
C LEU A 777 -40.69 -25.35 -37.31
N GLU A 778 -39.54 -24.67 -37.25
CA GLU A 778 -38.82 -24.16 -38.42
C GLU A 778 -37.68 -25.11 -38.80
N LYS A 779 -37.48 -25.37 -40.09
CA LYS A 779 -36.33 -26.12 -40.62
C LYS A 779 -35.58 -25.26 -41.61
N LEU A 780 -34.32 -24.93 -41.29
CA LEU A 780 -33.43 -24.13 -42.12
C LEU A 780 -32.36 -25.04 -42.73
N THR A 781 -32.24 -25.04 -44.05
CA THR A 781 -31.16 -25.75 -44.74
C THR A 781 -29.94 -24.83 -44.80
N LEU A 782 -28.84 -25.28 -44.21
CA LEU A 782 -27.55 -24.60 -44.16
C LEU A 782 -26.61 -25.25 -45.18
N GLU A 783 -25.94 -24.42 -45.98
CA GLU A 783 -24.94 -24.84 -46.96
C GLU A 783 -23.61 -24.14 -46.66
N GLY A 784 -22.54 -24.93 -46.58
CA GLY A 784 -21.18 -24.49 -46.34
C GLY A 784 -20.17 -25.32 -47.13
N VAL A 785 -18.88 -25.05 -46.95
CA VAL A 785 -17.80 -25.77 -47.66
C VAL A 785 -17.80 -27.27 -47.34
N ASP A 786 -18.23 -27.62 -46.13
CA ASP A 786 -18.23 -28.99 -45.61
C ASP A 786 -19.51 -29.77 -45.96
N GLY A 787 -20.42 -29.21 -46.76
CA GLY A 787 -21.65 -29.86 -47.21
C GLY A 787 -22.94 -29.12 -46.81
N GLN A 788 -24.05 -29.87 -46.76
CA GLN A 788 -25.38 -29.34 -46.50
C GLN A 788 -26.02 -30.06 -45.31
N VAL A 789 -26.61 -29.29 -44.37
CA VAL A 789 -27.26 -29.82 -43.17
C VAL A 789 -28.54 -29.07 -42.84
N VAL A 790 -29.53 -29.73 -42.24
CA VAL A 790 -30.81 -29.11 -41.86
C VAL A 790 -30.84 -28.83 -40.36
N LEU A 791 -31.00 -27.56 -40.00
CA LEU A 791 -31.25 -27.10 -38.63
C LEU A 791 -32.75 -27.04 -38.36
N SER A 792 -33.20 -27.85 -37.42
CA SER A 792 -34.57 -27.85 -36.88
C SER A 792 -34.64 -27.00 -35.61
N ILE A 793 -35.54 -26.02 -35.57
CA ILE A 793 -35.80 -25.13 -34.43
C ILE A 793 -37.24 -25.33 -33.97
N SER A 794 -37.41 -25.97 -32.82
CA SER A 794 -38.72 -26.20 -32.20
C SER A 794 -39.05 -25.10 -31.20
N TYR A 795 -40.30 -24.62 -31.16
CA TYR A 795 -40.76 -23.54 -30.27
C TYR A 795 -42.13 -23.82 -29.67
N ASP A 796 -42.56 -23.05 -28.66
CA ASP A 796 -43.88 -23.20 -28.03
C ASP A 796 -44.92 -22.17 -28.55
N GLY A 797 -46.13 -22.21 -27.99
CA GLY A 797 -47.21 -21.27 -28.37
C GLY A 797 -46.93 -19.80 -28.04
N ALA A 798 -45.93 -19.51 -27.21
CA ALA A 798 -45.44 -18.17 -26.93
C ALA A 798 -44.19 -17.82 -27.78
N MET A 799 -43.90 -18.61 -28.82
CA MET A 799 -42.76 -18.45 -29.72
C MET A 799 -41.39 -18.57 -29.03
N ARG A 800 -41.34 -19.21 -27.85
CA ARG A 800 -40.08 -19.47 -27.14
C ARG A 800 -39.44 -20.72 -27.69
N VAL A 801 -38.17 -20.65 -28.04
CA VAL A 801 -37.43 -21.79 -28.57
C VAL A 801 -37.21 -22.82 -27.47
N THR A 802 -37.58 -24.06 -27.77
CA THR A 802 -37.53 -25.20 -26.84
C THR A 802 -36.43 -26.20 -27.18
N SER A 803 -35.98 -26.26 -28.44
CA SER A 803 -34.80 -27.03 -28.85
C SER A 803 -34.32 -26.67 -30.26
N MET A 804 -33.02 -26.83 -30.50
CA MET A 804 -32.35 -26.82 -31.80
C MET A 804 -31.70 -28.19 -32.06
N ARG A 805 -31.78 -28.69 -33.29
CA ARG A 805 -31.15 -29.97 -33.70
C ARG A 805 -30.69 -29.90 -35.15
N LEU A 806 -29.52 -30.46 -35.45
CA LEU A 806 -29.09 -30.72 -36.83
C LEU A 806 -29.54 -32.11 -37.28
N SER A 807 -29.77 -32.27 -38.58
CA SER A 807 -30.09 -33.56 -39.21
C SER A 807 -28.94 -34.56 -39.16
N ASP A 808 -27.70 -34.08 -39.04
CA ASP A 808 -26.49 -34.87 -38.89
C ASP A 808 -25.70 -34.37 -37.67
N THR A 809 -25.43 -35.27 -36.74
CA THR A 809 -24.69 -35.01 -35.49
C THR A 809 -23.19 -34.75 -35.73
N GLY A 810 -22.65 -35.14 -36.90
CA GLY A 810 -21.27 -34.85 -37.29
C GLY A 810 -20.95 -33.35 -37.34
N TYR A 811 -21.96 -32.50 -37.54
CA TYR A 811 -21.84 -31.04 -37.52
C TYR A 811 -22.07 -30.42 -36.12
N TRP A 812 -21.81 -31.16 -35.05
CA TRP A 812 -21.97 -30.66 -33.67
C TRP A 812 -21.29 -29.31 -33.39
N PRO A 813 -20.04 -29.04 -33.83
CA PRO A 813 -19.40 -27.74 -33.59
C PRO A 813 -20.23 -26.56 -34.13
N LEU A 814 -20.87 -26.73 -35.28
CA LEU A 814 -21.79 -25.74 -35.84
C LEU A 814 -23.01 -25.54 -34.94
N LEU A 815 -23.66 -26.62 -34.49
CA LEU A 815 -24.82 -26.52 -33.59
C LEU A 815 -24.47 -25.82 -32.28
N ALA A 816 -23.33 -26.17 -31.68
CA ALA A 816 -22.88 -25.59 -30.42
C ALA A 816 -22.67 -24.06 -30.54
N GLN A 817 -22.02 -23.61 -31.62
CA GLN A 817 -21.76 -22.19 -31.86
C GLN A 817 -23.04 -21.41 -32.19
N LEU A 818 -23.93 -21.96 -33.03
CA LEU A 818 -25.23 -21.35 -33.32
C LEU A 818 -26.07 -21.22 -32.04
N ALA A 819 -26.15 -22.30 -31.24
CA ALA A 819 -26.89 -22.30 -29.99
C ALA A 819 -26.32 -21.30 -28.97
N GLN A 820 -24.98 -21.25 -28.81
CA GLN A 820 -24.30 -20.30 -27.93
C GLN A 820 -24.56 -18.84 -28.34
N GLY A 821 -24.56 -18.54 -29.65
CA GLY A 821 -24.88 -17.21 -30.18
C GLY A 821 -26.36 -16.82 -30.04
N CYS A 822 -27.28 -17.78 -30.03
CA CYS A 822 -28.71 -17.49 -29.81
C CYS A 822 -29.02 -17.10 -28.36
N VAL A 823 -28.30 -17.68 -27.40
CA VAL A 823 -28.47 -17.42 -25.95
C VAL A 823 -28.01 -16.00 -25.52
N HIS A 824 -27.38 -15.23 -26.41
CA HIS A 824 -26.82 -13.91 -26.11
C HIS A 824 -27.82 -12.74 -26.03
N ASP A 825 -29.06 -12.87 -26.54
CA ASP A 825 -29.85 -11.69 -26.97
C ASP A 825 -31.17 -11.38 -26.21
N GLU A 826 -31.52 -12.10 -25.14
CA GLU A 826 -32.76 -11.78 -24.38
C GLU A 826 -32.54 -10.79 -23.23
N GLU A 827 -33.63 -10.10 -22.84
CA GLU A 827 -33.78 -9.25 -21.65
C GLU A 827 -33.46 -10.03 -20.35
N ALA A 828 -32.18 -10.26 -20.08
CA ALA A 828 -31.71 -10.84 -18.84
C ALA A 828 -31.67 -9.76 -17.74
N THR A 829 -31.99 -10.15 -16.50
CA THR A 829 -31.70 -9.24 -15.37
C THR A 829 -30.18 -9.00 -15.27
N PRO A 830 -29.73 -7.85 -14.73
CA PRO A 830 -28.29 -7.57 -14.61
C PRO A 830 -27.49 -8.69 -13.93
N GLY A 831 -28.03 -9.27 -12.86
CA GLY A 831 -27.39 -10.41 -12.17
C GLY A 831 -27.35 -11.69 -13.02
N ALA A 832 -28.39 -11.97 -13.81
CA ALA A 832 -28.37 -13.11 -14.72
C ALA A 832 -27.38 -12.92 -15.86
N LEU A 833 -27.22 -11.70 -16.35
CA LEU A 833 -26.23 -11.36 -17.36
C LEU A 833 -24.81 -11.56 -16.82
N GLU A 834 -24.51 -11.05 -15.62
CA GLU A 834 -23.22 -11.25 -14.94
C GLU A 834 -22.91 -12.74 -14.75
N LEU A 835 -23.88 -13.51 -14.25
CA LEU A 835 -23.72 -14.96 -14.05
C LEU A 835 -23.50 -15.70 -15.38
N ARG A 836 -24.23 -15.35 -16.44
CA ARG A 836 -24.07 -15.97 -17.78
C ARG A 836 -22.68 -15.68 -18.34
N THR A 837 -22.18 -14.46 -18.20
CA THR A 837 -20.84 -14.08 -18.64
C THR A 837 -19.78 -14.90 -17.90
N ALA A 838 -19.86 -14.95 -16.56
CA ALA A 838 -18.95 -15.75 -15.74
C ALA A 838 -19.01 -17.25 -16.07
N LEU A 839 -20.21 -17.78 -16.35
CA LEU A 839 -20.38 -19.17 -16.76
C LEU A 839 -19.72 -19.45 -18.12
N LYS A 840 -19.93 -18.59 -19.12
CA LYS A 840 -19.34 -18.76 -20.46
C LYS A 840 -17.83 -18.77 -20.42
N GLU A 841 -17.24 -17.84 -19.68
CA GLU A 841 -15.79 -17.73 -19.54
C GLU A 841 -15.19 -18.99 -18.93
N ARG A 842 -15.73 -19.45 -17.80
CA ARG A 842 -15.26 -20.66 -17.11
C ARG A 842 -15.46 -21.94 -17.91
N LEU A 843 -16.62 -22.09 -18.55
CA LEU A 843 -16.89 -23.22 -19.44
C LEU A 843 -15.89 -23.24 -20.61
N GLY A 844 -15.64 -22.08 -21.22
CA GLY A 844 -14.75 -21.93 -22.37
C GLY A 844 -13.31 -22.34 -22.08
N GLN A 845 -12.79 -22.04 -20.88
CA GLN A 845 -11.42 -22.43 -20.46
C GLN A 845 -11.16 -23.94 -20.49
N ARG A 846 -12.22 -24.76 -20.44
CA ARG A 846 -12.14 -26.24 -20.43
C ARG A 846 -12.85 -26.87 -21.63
N GLY A 847 -13.14 -26.08 -22.67
CA GLY A 847 -13.77 -26.54 -23.92
C GLY A 847 -15.28 -26.82 -23.82
N TRP A 848 -15.95 -26.36 -22.76
CA TRP A 848 -17.40 -26.44 -22.63
C TRP A 848 -18.08 -25.21 -23.24
N HIS A 849 -19.26 -25.41 -23.81
CA HIS A 849 -20.08 -24.38 -24.41
C HIS A 849 -21.39 -24.21 -23.65
N LEU A 850 -21.80 -22.97 -23.39
CA LEU A 850 -23.14 -22.65 -22.91
C LEU A 850 -24.12 -22.68 -24.10
N VAL A 851 -24.82 -23.79 -24.27
CA VAL A 851 -25.67 -24.03 -25.47
C VAL A 851 -27.16 -23.81 -25.21
N SER A 852 -27.56 -23.63 -23.96
CA SER A 852 -28.92 -23.21 -23.59
C SER A 852 -28.87 -22.39 -22.31
N ALA A 853 -29.65 -21.30 -22.20
CA ALA A 853 -29.81 -20.61 -20.92
C ALA A 853 -31.17 -19.92 -20.81
N ARG A 854 -31.94 -20.26 -19.78
CA ARG A 854 -33.27 -19.69 -19.53
C ARG A 854 -33.32 -19.10 -18.13
N GLU A 855 -33.67 -17.84 -18.05
CA GLU A 855 -33.87 -17.17 -16.77
C GLU A 855 -35.31 -17.37 -16.28
N SER A 856 -35.42 -17.50 -14.96
CA SER A 856 -36.63 -17.37 -14.17
C SER A 856 -36.26 -16.60 -12.89
N SER A 857 -37.24 -16.19 -12.08
CA SER A 857 -36.99 -15.38 -10.89
C SER A 857 -35.88 -15.95 -9.99
N TRP A 858 -34.72 -15.28 -9.97
CA TRP A 858 -33.52 -15.67 -9.19
C TRP A 858 -32.93 -17.05 -9.54
N ARG A 859 -33.24 -17.57 -10.73
CA ARG A 859 -32.80 -18.90 -11.15
C ARG A 859 -32.49 -18.96 -12.65
N LEU A 860 -31.30 -19.46 -12.97
CA LEU A 860 -30.83 -19.68 -14.32
C LEU A 860 -30.75 -21.18 -14.60
N GLN A 861 -31.51 -21.64 -15.59
CA GLN A 861 -31.45 -23.01 -16.09
C GLN A 861 -30.58 -23.06 -17.34
N VAL A 862 -29.50 -23.84 -17.31
CA VAL A 862 -28.51 -23.87 -18.39
C VAL A 862 -28.21 -25.29 -18.85
N VAL A 863 -27.75 -25.42 -20.09
CA VAL A 863 -27.08 -26.64 -20.57
C VAL A 863 -25.67 -26.27 -20.98
N ALA A 864 -24.70 -26.92 -20.33
CA ALA A 864 -23.31 -26.90 -20.74
C ALA A 864 -23.02 -28.16 -21.55
N ALA A 865 -22.30 -28.02 -22.66
CA ALA A 865 -21.96 -29.15 -23.51
C ALA A 865 -20.52 -29.04 -24.03
N ARG A 866 -19.78 -30.17 -24.01
CA ARG A 866 -18.44 -30.26 -24.59
C ARG A 866 -18.48 -30.95 -25.96
N GLN A 867 -19.26 -32.02 -26.06
CA GLN A 867 -19.51 -32.78 -27.29
C GLN A 867 -21.00 -33.15 -27.41
N ALA A 868 -21.40 -33.74 -28.54
CA ALA A 868 -22.80 -34.10 -28.82
C ALA A 868 -23.38 -35.13 -27.83
N ASP A 869 -22.54 -35.91 -27.18
CA ASP A 869 -22.86 -36.91 -26.18
C ASP A 869 -22.39 -36.51 -24.77
N GLU A 870 -21.83 -35.31 -24.59
CA GLU A 870 -21.35 -34.81 -23.28
C GLU A 870 -22.07 -33.52 -22.91
N LEU A 871 -23.27 -33.66 -22.32
CA LEU A 871 -24.12 -32.56 -21.91
C LEU A 871 -24.47 -32.67 -20.42
N ILE A 872 -24.54 -31.53 -19.75
CA ILE A 872 -25.02 -31.42 -18.38
C ILE A 872 -25.98 -30.25 -18.28
N GLU A 873 -27.16 -30.52 -17.74
CA GLU A 873 -28.19 -29.53 -17.45
C GLU A 873 -28.13 -29.12 -15.98
N LEU A 874 -28.00 -27.81 -15.75
CA LEU A 874 -27.85 -27.22 -14.42
C LEU A 874 -29.01 -26.27 -14.09
N HIS A 875 -29.36 -26.22 -12.81
CA HIS A 875 -30.15 -25.16 -12.19
C HIS A 875 -29.27 -24.36 -11.24
N ILE A 876 -29.12 -23.06 -11.51
CA ILE A 876 -28.27 -22.16 -10.73
C ILE A 876 -29.17 -21.11 -10.08
N ASN A 877 -29.28 -21.13 -8.74
CA ASN A 877 -29.94 -20.06 -8.00
C ASN A 877 -28.94 -18.93 -7.76
N PHE A 878 -29.32 -17.68 -7.98
CA PHE A 878 -28.40 -16.53 -7.88
C PHE A 878 -29.05 -15.29 -7.25
N ASP A 879 -28.22 -14.33 -6.81
CA ASP A 879 -28.66 -13.07 -6.20
C ASP A 879 -28.68 -11.88 -7.18
N LYS A 880 -28.97 -10.67 -6.69
CA LYS A 880 -29.02 -9.43 -7.51
C LYS A 880 -27.74 -9.12 -8.27
N ALA A 881 -26.61 -9.59 -7.75
CA ALA A 881 -25.27 -9.34 -8.28
C ALA A 881 -24.70 -10.60 -8.97
N GLY A 882 -25.56 -11.50 -9.44
CA GLY A 882 -25.15 -12.65 -10.24
C GLY A 882 -24.40 -13.73 -9.48
N ARG A 883 -24.40 -13.73 -8.15
CA ARG A 883 -23.65 -14.71 -7.34
C ARG A 883 -24.44 -16.01 -7.22
N ALA A 884 -23.83 -17.12 -7.60
CA ALA A 884 -24.43 -18.45 -7.48
C ALA A 884 -24.47 -18.87 -6.00
N SER A 885 -25.67 -19.19 -5.51
CA SER A 885 -25.88 -19.72 -4.16
C SER A 885 -25.95 -21.25 -4.13
N THR A 886 -26.54 -21.85 -5.16
CA THR A 886 -26.64 -23.30 -5.32
C THR A 886 -26.59 -23.63 -6.80
N VAL A 887 -25.79 -24.64 -7.14
CA VAL A 887 -25.74 -25.24 -8.47
C VAL A 887 -26.21 -26.68 -8.34
N SER A 888 -27.37 -26.98 -8.93
CA SER A 888 -27.97 -28.32 -8.92
C SER A 888 -27.84 -28.93 -10.30
N VAL A 889 -27.27 -30.14 -10.38
CA VAL A 889 -27.27 -30.93 -11.60
C VAL A 889 -28.62 -31.63 -11.74
N LEU A 890 -29.33 -31.35 -12.83
CA LEU A 890 -30.63 -31.95 -13.10
C LEU A 890 -30.48 -33.24 -13.92
N ASN A 891 -29.82 -33.10 -15.06
CA ASN A 891 -29.64 -34.16 -16.04
C ASN A 891 -28.19 -34.15 -16.53
N HIS A 892 -27.66 -35.31 -16.86
CA HIS A 892 -26.35 -35.45 -17.50
C HIS A 892 -26.39 -36.59 -18.51
N SER A 893 -25.50 -36.55 -19.49
CA SER A 893 -25.34 -37.64 -20.45
C SER A 893 -24.99 -38.96 -19.74
N PRO A 894 -25.47 -40.12 -20.23
CA PRO A 894 -25.08 -41.42 -19.69
C PRO A 894 -23.57 -41.62 -19.78
N GLY A 895 -22.94 -42.10 -18.70
CA GLY A 895 -21.49 -42.34 -18.64
C GLY A 895 -20.63 -41.10 -18.34
N LEU A 896 -21.22 -39.90 -18.33
CA LEU A 896 -20.55 -38.66 -17.94
C LEU A 896 -20.66 -38.45 -16.42
N ASP A 897 -19.54 -38.20 -15.75
CA ASP A 897 -19.53 -37.82 -14.34
C ASP A 897 -20.04 -36.38 -14.17
N PRO A 898 -21.16 -36.15 -13.48
CA PRO A 898 -21.68 -34.81 -13.27
C PRO A 898 -20.73 -33.93 -12.43
N GLU A 899 -19.85 -34.50 -11.60
CA GLU A 899 -18.88 -33.73 -10.80
C GLU A 899 -17.81 -33.04 -11.66
N LEU A 900 -17.61 -33.46 -12.91
CA LEU A 900 -16.60 -32.88 -13.79
C LEU A 900 -16.82 -31.37 -14.04
N LEU A 901 -18.08 -30.90 -14.05
CA LEU A 901 -18.38 -29.47 -14.19
C LEU A 901 -18.13 -28.66 -12.91
N LYS A 902 -18.04 -29.32 -11.76
CA LYS A 902 -17.77 -28.63 -10.50
C LYS A 902 -16.40 -27.98 -10.53
N GLU A 903 -15.36 -28.71 -10.94
CA GLU A 903 -13.99 -28.20 -11.07
C GLU A 903 -13.82 -27.15 -12.18
N VAL A 904 -14.73 -27.12 -13.15
CA VAL A 904 -14.75 -26.08 -14.20
C VAL A 904 -15.31 -24.78 -13.64
N LEU A 905 -16.27 -24.87 -12.71
CA LEU A 905 -16.97 -23.71 -12.15
C LEU A 905 -16.35 -23.19 -10.85
N GLU A 906 -15.69 -24.04 -10.05
CA GLU A 906 -14.76 -23.68 -8.96
C GLU A 906 -13.46 -23.12 -9.52
#